data_AF-A0A1G9F478-F1
#
_entry.id   AF-A0A1G9F478-F1
#
_cell.length_a   1.000
_cell.length_b   1.000
_cell.length_c   1.000
_cell.angle_alpha   90.00
_cell.angle_beta   90.00
_cell.angle_gamma   90.00
#
_symmetry.space_group_name_H-M   'P 1'
#
loop_
_entity.id
_entity.type
_entity.pdbx_description
1 polymer ?
#
loop_
_entity_poly.entity_id
_entity_poly.type
_entity_poly.pdbx_seq_one_letter_code
_entity_poly.pdbx_strand_id
1 'polypeptide(L)'
;MWTCLYAGCNAPRSALHQLEKEKYEAASKKWRKVLAKDSAQVAGLYVASRYFVEADTTANPFDSAYHYITAAQRVYALAPDEGAKQLKKLKLDSTALDRQKIKVDSLAFAYARSVHTVPAYQAFLDRYASAPQRPAATATRDSLAFEAAKAEGTYQAYQRFLKQYPDARQAREANEIYELLLYENQTASGTLEAYENFVRRYPHNAYLTEAQRHIYALRTAPHTPEAYALFYADYPHAHVAPHALEWLFLFHREEGTLEQFANQYSLPSADSMLIRLTTATTQLLPMPANARWGFIDEAGQWRIPARYDAPTDEYRCAEVDAPYFVLHQNARAGLVDRAGKPLTAFRYDRLEALRPGIYRAERGDSVGLVTGADGETIPLQFEDISLVGGFLVRAETGGQVRLLTLQGHNVLKGTFEDISMEDDQLLVRQNGRYAVLRWTQLLNDLQQNRAPRPQFQFHEVVPQPQESFLVRVGDRWGVVNARLKPIVPVTADAVEYTPGGWLVQKDQQYFLMNRDGQPLHPQGFERVIFNTQFYGVKVAGRWGVLNQAGAFYKEPAYDSVQFLAENILLLSLNDNLFAAFGQDKMVNFNRYQKVEVLTNKFTLGANETPVYLLLATDAAGRQSLFNSQGEQIMASRYDRIALLGNQLLMAERNRKTGIYDLQGNTIVPARYDGAGFFNGRVMLLQRGKFGMFDPTLQHLIPPQYEATLRPLAESTNAYIALKKGSYGLIDSQNHPLIPFTMDEIRHWTEGISLVRQNGRWVFWEWGKNEAASEPMDAIRFLRETPEESVLRVERGLRYGVLSSVYGEVLPVRYEEVIDLGQDRPLYFAALQAEEGQYHVDYVNAEGVPFHQVVVDEETYDTLICE
;
A
#
# COMPACT_ATOMS: atom_id res chain seq x y z
N MET A 1 -84.80 54.96 22.42
CA MET A 1 -84.48 53.77 21.60
C MET A 1 -83.19 53.07 22.02
N TRP A 2 -82.24 53.77 22.68
CA TRP A 2 -80.93 53.23 23.08
C TRP A 2 -80.91 52.39 24.38
N THR A 3 -82.01 52.36 25.16
CA THR A 3 -82.13 51.58 26.41
C THR A 3 -82.48 50.09 26.20
N CYS A 4 -82.99 49.71 25.03
CA CYS A 4 -83.37 48.32 24.74
C CYS A 4 -82.22 47.43 24.23
N LEU A 5 -81.12 48.04 23.77
CA LEU A 5 -79.98 47.35 23.14
C LEU A 5 -79.14 46.54 24.16
N TYR A 6 -79.12 46.96 25.42
CA TYR A 6 -78.22 46.36 26.43
C TYR A 6 -78.96 45.67 27.59
N ALA A 7 -80.11 46.17 28.09
CA ALA A 7 -80.87 45.44 29.13
C ALA A 7 -82.39 45.63 29.15
N GLY A 8 -82.98 46.43 28.25
CA GLY A 8 -84.42 46.72 28.25
C GLY A 8 -85.29 45.69 27.53
N CYS A 9 -85.72 44.63 28.24
CA CYS A 9 -87.04 43.99 28.15
C CYS A 9 -87.08 42.80 29.12
N ASN A 10 -88.24 42.43 29.68
CA ASN A 10 -88.36 41.24 30.55
C ASN A 10 -87.94 39.91 29.88
N ALA A 11 -87.81 39.90 28.55
CA ALA A 11 -87.58 38.70 27.75
C ALA A 11 -86.19 38.04 27.93
N PRO A 12 -85.03 38.75 27.92
CA PRO A 12 -83.71 38.12 28.09
C PRO A 12 -83.47 37.69 29.53
N ARG A 13 -83.90 38.49 30.52
CA ARG A 13 -83.89 38.10 31.94
C ARG A 13 -84.78 36.88 32.19
N SER A 14 -85.96 36.84 31.57
CA SER A 14 -86.80 35.66 31.61
C SER A 14 -86.19 34.47 30.89
N ALA A 15 -85.45 34.65 29.79
CA ALA A 15 -84.79 33.55 29.08
C ALA A 15 -83.67 32.95 29.93
N LEU A 16 -82.85 33.80 30.57
CA LEU A 16 -81.82 33.39 31.53
C LEU A 16 -82.44 32.65 32.74
N HIS A 17 -83.52 33.18 33.32
CA HIS A 17 -84.22 32.56 34.45
C HIS A 17 -84.88 31.21 34.11
N GLN A 18 -85.34 31.03 32.87
CA GLN A 18 -85.86 29.74 32.43
C GLN A 18 -84.73 28.73 32.20
N LEU A 19 -83.57 29.20 31.72
CA LEU A 19 -82.38 28.37 31.58
C LEU A 19 -81.83 27.91 32.94
N GLU A 20 -81.79 28.79 33.94
CA GLU A 20 -81.41 28.47 35.32
C GLU A 20 -82.35 27.48 36.02
N LYS A 21 -83.59 27.35 35.53
CA LYS A 21 -84.58 26.36 36.00
C LYS A 21 -84.60 25.09 35.14
N GLU A 22 -83.61 24.90 34.27
CA GLU A 22 -83.48 23.75 33.36
C GLU A 22 -84.68 23.60 32.39
N LYS A 23 -85.41 24.69 32.13
CA LYS A 23 -86.55 24.71 31.19
C LYS A 23 -86.08 25.09 29.79
N TYR A 24 -85.33 24.18 29.17
CA TYR A 24 -84.60 24.45 27.93
C TYR A 24 -85.49 24.86 26.75
N GLU A 25 -86.62 24.19 26.50
CA GLU A 25 -87.54 24.54 25.39
C GLU A 25 -88.15 25.95 25.57
N ALA A 26 -88.52 26.29 26.81
CA ALA A 26 -89.04 27.62 27.13
C ALA A 26 -87.95 28.70 27.01
N ALA A 27 -86.71 28.39 27.39
CA ALA A 27 -85.56 29.26 27.20
C ALA A 27 -85.25 29.47 25.71
N SER A 28 -85.32 28.41 24.89
CA SER A 28 -85.01 28.44 23.45
C SER A 28 -85.93 29.35 22.65
N LYS A 29 -87.24 29.21 22.85
CA LYS A 29 -88.26 30.06 22.22
C LYS A 29 -88.08 31.53 22.58
N LYS A 30 -87.65 31.80 23.82
CA LYS A 30 -87.47 33.18 24.32
C LYS A 30 -86.21 33.83 23.78
N TRP A 31 -85.04 33.19 23.84
CA TRP A 31 -83.82 33.82 23.33
C TRP A 31 -83.83 33.95 21.80
N ARG A 32 -84.43 33.00 21.06
CA ARG A 32 -84.61 33.13 19.60
C ARG A 32 -85.49 34.33 19.23
N LYS A 33 -86.60 34.53 19.94
CA LYS A 33 -87.47 35.71 19.74
C LYS A 33 -86.74 37.02 20.05
N VAL A 34 -85.86 37.01 21.07
CA VAL A 34 -85.01 38.13 21.42
C VAL A 34 -84.04 38.46 20.27
N LEU A 35 -83.29 37.47 19.79
CA LEU A 35 -82.32 37.68 18.71
C LEU A 35 -82.95 37.94 17.34
N ALA A 36 -84.18 37.49 17.10
CA ALA A 36 -84.94 37.83 15.88
C ALA A 36 -85.37 39.31 15.84
N LYS A 37 -85.55 39.94 17.01
CA LYS A 37 -85.87 41.36 17.11
C LYS A 37 -84.61 42.23 17.13
N ASP A 38 -83.56 41.74 17.78
CA ASP A 38 -82.28 42.41 17.91
C ASP A 38 -81.15 41.38 17.98
N SER A 39 -80.49 41.17 16.84
CA SER A 39 -79.44 40.15 16.68
C SER A 39 -78.16 40.47 17.45
N ALA A 40 -77.98 41.72 17.89
CA ALA A 40 -76.81 42.18 18.63
C ALA A 40 -77.03 42.19 20.16
N GLN A 41 -78.15 41.67 20.66
CA GLN A 41 -78.43 41.78 22.08
C GLN A 41 -77.58 40.84 22.97
N VAL A 42 -76.70 41.42 23.79
CA VAL A 42 -75.70 40.68 24.61
C VAL A 42 -76.30 39.58 25.48
N ALA A 43 -77.37 39.88 26.23
CA ALA A 43 -78.01 38.89 27.10
C ALA A 43 -78.68 37.76 26.30
N GLY A 44 -79.27 38.07 25.13
CA GLY A 44 -79.82 37.07 24.22
C GLY A 44 -78.73 36.15 23.66
N LEU A 45 -77.60 36.70 23.23
CA LEU A 45 -76.44 35.96 22.72
C LEU A 45 -75.79 35.10 23.82
N TYR A 46 -75.68 35.62 25.04
CA TYR A 46 -75.16 34.87 26.19
C TYR A 46 -76.07 33.68 26.57
N VAL A 47 -77.38 33.91 26.64
CA VAL A 47 -78.36 32.84 26.91
C VAL A 47 -78.37 31.81 25.78
N ALA A 48 -78.22 32.23 24.52
CA ALA A 48 -78.07 31.31 23.40
C ALA A 48 -76.82 30.41 23.57
N SER A 49 -75.67 31.01 23.91
CA SER A 49 -74.45 30.23 24.17
C SER A 49 -74.60 29.22 25.29
N ARG A 50 -75.15 29.64 26.44
CA ARG A 50 -75.40 28.74 27.57
C ARG A 50 -76.41 27.66 27.23
N TYR A 51 -77.47 27.99 26.48
CA TYR A 51 -78.46 27.02 26.03
C TYR A 51 -77.81 25.88 25.24
N PHE A 52 -76.97 26.19 24.26
CA PHE A 52 -76.32 25.12 23.49
C PHE A 52 -75.43 24.24 24.38
N VAL A 53 -74.71 24.81 25.34
CA VAL A 53 -73.89 24.03 26.28
C VAL A 53 -74.70 23.17 27.25
N GLU A 54 -75.84 23.67 27.74
CA GLU A 54 -76.54 23.08 28.90
C GLU A 54 -77.75 22.23 28.51
N ALA A 55 -78.33 22.41 27.32
CA ALA A 55 -79.57 21.74 26.94
C ALA A 55 -79.38 20.39 26.22
N ASP A 56 -78.13 19.98 25.94
CA ASP A 56 -77.77 18.75 25.22
C ASP A 56 -78.61 18.50 23.93
N THR A 57 -78.88 19.57 23.18
CA THR A 57 -79.90 19.55 22.12
C THR A 57 -79.42 19.10 20.73
N THR A 58 -78.11 18.89 20.52
CA THR A 58 -77.53 18.62 19.18
C THR A 58 -76.21 17.86 19.26
N ALA A 59 -75.88 17.09 18.21
CA ALA A 59 -74.50 16.66 17.97
C ALA A 59 -73.61 17.91 17.73
N ASN A 60 -72.60 18.09 18.58
CA ASN A 60 -71.68 19.25 18.62
C ASN A 60 -72.33 20.60 19.04
N PRO A 61 -72.70 20.76 20.32
CA PRO A 61 -73.30 21.99 20.85
C PRO A 61 -72.33 23.18 20.95
N PHE A 62 -71.02 22.92 21.03
CA PHE A 62 -70.03 23.95 21.40
C PHE A 62 -69.69 24.90 20.26
N ASP A 63 -69.76 24.49 18.99
CA ASP A 63 -69.51 25.41 17.85
C ASP A 63 -70.55 26.53 17.74
N SER A 64 -71.81 26.19 17.99
CA SER A 64 -72.89 27.17 18.06
C SER A 64 -72.77 28.00 19.33
N ALA A 65 -72.44 27.38 20.47
CA ALA A 65 -72.19 28.12 21.70
C ALA A 65 -71.03 29.13 21.57
N TYR A 66 -69.98 28.77 20.83
CA TYR A 66 -68.81 29.61 20.57
C TYR A 66 -69.15 30.79 19.66
N HIS A 67 -69.95 30.55 18.61
CA HIS A 67 -70.44 31.61 17.73
C HIS A 67 -71.21 32.68 18.53
N TYR A 68 -72.15 32.26 19.38
CA TYR A 68 -72.97 33.19 20.16
C TYR A 68 -72.18 33.89 21.27
N ILE A 69 -71.26 33.22 21.98
CA ILE A 69 -70.48 33.88 23.04
C ILE A 69 -69.46 34.88 22.50
N THR A 70 -68.81 34.58 21.37
CA THR A 70 -67.88 35.52 20.73
C THR A 70 -68.62 36.70 20.11
N ALA A 71 -69.83 36.51 19.59
CA ALA A 71 -70.71 37.62 19.24
C ALA A 71 -71.08 38.45 20.47
N ALA A 72 -71.45 37.83 21.60
CA ALA A 72 -71.78 38.52 22.84
C ALA A 72 -70.62 39.38 23.37
N GLN A 73 -69.40 38.84 23.40
CA GLN A 73 -68.20 39.59 23.82
C GLN A 73 -67.91 40.79 22.92
N ARG A 74 -68.00 40.61 21.59
CA ARG A 74 -67.79 41.71 20.63
C ARG A 74 -68.80 42.83 20.81
N VAL A 75 -70.08 42.48 20.96
CA VAL A 75 -71.11 43.51 21.16
C VAL A 75 -71.01 44.15 22.55
N TYR A 76 -70.67 43.37 23.60
CA TYR A 76 -70.44 43.90 24.94
C TYR A 76 -69.29 44.90 24.99
N ALA A 77 -68.19 44.65 24.26
CA ALA A 77 -67.06 45.57 24.18
C ALA A 77 -67.41 46.93 23.54
N LEU A 78 -68.48 47.00 22.75
CA LEU A 78 -68.98 48.22 22.12
C LEU A 78 -70.12 48.90 22.92
N ALA A 79 -70.44 48.36 24.11
CA ALA A 79 -71.52 48.87 24.94
C ALA A 79 -71.15 50.20 25.63
N PRO A 80 -72.03 51.23 25.59
CA PRO A 80 -71.84 52.45 26.38
C PRO A 80 -71.99 52.18 27.88
N ASP A 81 -71.38 53.02 28.73
CA ASP A 81 -71.26 52.82 30.19
C ASP A 81 -72.58 52.48 30.90
N GLU A 82 -73.69 53.14 30.55
CA GLU A 82 -75.01 52.85 31.13
C GLU A 82 -75.53 51.46 30.75
N GLY A 83 -75.25 50.99 29.52
CA GLY A 83 -75.58 49.65 29.07
C GLY A 83 -74.79 48.57 29.84
N ALA A 84 -73.51 48.81 30.06
CA ALA A 84 -72.65 47.93 30.86
C ALA A 84 -73.10 47.84 32.33
N LYS A 85 -73.50 48.97 32.95
CA LYS A 85 -74.06 48.98 34.33
C LYS A 85 -75.33 48.14 34.44
N GLN A 86 -76.21 48.18 33.43
CA GLN A 86 -77.45 47.40 33.45
C GLN A 86 -77.21 45.89 33.27
N LEU A 87 -76.26 45.52 32.41
CA LEU A 87 -75.83 44.13 32.25
C LEU A 87 -75.17 43.58 33.53
N LYS A 88 -74.38 44.40 34.22
CA LYS A 88 -73.80 44.04 35.53
C LYS A 88 -74.86 43.76 36.61
N LYS A 89 -76.00 44.48 36.61
CA LYS A 89 -77.14 44.19 37.50
C LYS A 89 -77.78 42.82 37.23
N LEU A 90 -77.62 42.29 36.01
CA LEU A 90 -78.03 40.93 35.63
C LEU A 90 -76.93 39.88 35.88
N LYS A 91 -75.86 40.25 36.60
CA LYS A 91 -74.65 39.43 36.79
C LYS A 91 -73.97 39.07 35.45
N LEU A 92 -74.17 39.88 34.41
CA LEU A 92 -73.59 39.70 33.09
C LEU A 92 -72.54 40.79 32.84
N ASP A 93 -71.32 40.54 33.27
CA ASP A 93 -70.16 41.40 33.00
C ASP A 93 -69.15 40.68 32.07
N SER A 94 -68.04 41.35 31.73
CA SER A 94 -66.97 40.76 30.91
C SER A 94 -66.47 39.44 31.51
N THR A 95 -66.30 39.37 32.84
CA THR A 95 -65.90 38.15 33.53
C THR A 95 -66.91 37.01 33.40
N ALA A 96 -68.22 37.29 33.36
CA ALA A 96 -69.24 36.28 33.11
C ALA A 96 -69.23 35.77 31.67
N LEU A 97 -68.99 36.65 30.69
CA LEU A 97 -68.84 36.27 29.27
C LEU A 97 -67.56 35.44 29.05
N ASP A 98 -66.45 35.84 29.65
CA ASP A 98 -65.16 35.14 29.57
C ASP A 98 -65.24 33.76 30.21
N ARG A 99 -65.87 33.64 31.39
CA ARG A 99 -66.10 32.33 32.04
C ARG A 99 -66.92 31.40 31.15
N GLN A 100 -67.97 31.91 30.51
CA GLN A 100 -68.76 31.10 29.59
C GLN A 100 -67.97 30.70 28.35
N LYS A 101 -67.16 31.61 27.79
CA LYS A 101 -66.29 31.27 26.67
C LYS A 101 -65.26 30.20 27.06
N ILE A 102 -64.60 30.33 28.21
CA ILE A 102 -63.65 29.33 28.71
C ILE A 102 -64.34 27.97 28.90
N LYS A 103 -65.59 27.95 29.37
CA LYS A 103 -66.38 26.71 29.47
C LYS A 103 -66.63 26.09 28.08
N VAL A 104 -67.01 26.90 27.09
CA VAL A 104 -67.19 26.45 25.70
C VAL A 104 -65.87 25.94 25.10
N ASP A 105 -64.77 26.67 25.26
CA ASP A 105 -63.43 26.28 24.81
C ASP A 105 -63.01 24.94 25.44
N SER A 106 -63.28 24.75 26.73
CA SER A 106 -62.96 23.52 27.48
C SER A 106 -63.76 22.31 26.96
N LEU A 107 -65.04 22.51 26.62
CA LEU A 107 -65.89 21.45 26.07
C LEU A 107 -65.47 21.08 24.64
N ALA A 108 -65.17 22.07 23.81
CA ALA A 108 -64.64 21.84 22.47
C ALA A 108 -63.30 21.09 22.51
N PHE A 109 -62.42 21.43 23.45
CA PHE A 109 -61.18 20.69 23.67
C PHE A 109 -61.42 19.27 24.18
N ALA A 110 -62.37 19.07 25.11
CA ALA A 110 -62.73 17.73 25.59
C ALA A 110 -63.24 16.84 24.45
N TYR A 111 -63.99 17.39 23.50
CA TYR A 111 -64.40 16.69 22.28
C TYR A 111 -63.21 16.36 21.37
N ALA A 112 -62.31 17.32 21.12
CA ALA A 112 -61.09 17.04 20.35
C ALA A 112 -60.26 15.92 21.01
N ARG A 113 -60.23 15.88 22.34
CA ARG A 113 -59.60 14.80 23.12
C ARG A 113 -60.30 13.45 23.00
N SER A 114 -61.63 13.41 22.92
CA SER A 114 -62.36 12.15 22.76
C SER A 114 -62.23 11.58 21.35
N VAL A 115 -62.17 12.43 20.32
CA VAL A 115 -61.93 12.00 18.93
C VAL A 115 -60.47 11.59 18.73
N HIS A 116 -59.54 12.32 19.35
CA HIS A 116 -58.11 11.98 19.42
C HIS A 116 -57.42 11.81 18.06
N THR A 117 -57.70 12.70 17.10
CA THR A 117 -57.06 12.69 15.77
C THR A 117 -56.46 14.04 15.43
N VAL A 118 -55.44 14.05 14.56
CA VAL A 118 -54.81 15.28 14.05
C VAL A 118 -55.84 16.27 13.49
N PRO A 119 -56.81 15.87 12.62
CA PRO A 119 -57.83 16.80 12.12
C PRO A 119 -58.74 17.38 13.23
N ALA A 120 -59.05 16.61 14.28
CA ALA A 120 -59.91 17.08 15.37
C ALA A 120 -59.22 18.17 16.20
N TYR A 121 -57.94 17.99 16.55
CA TYR A 121 -57.17 19.03 17.23
C TYR A 121 -56.89 20.22 16.32
N GLN A 122 -56.64 20.00 15.02
CA GLN A 122 -56.46 21.09 14.06
C GLN A 122 -57.73 21.95 13.95
N ALA A 123 -58.90 21.33 13.81
CA ALA A 123 -60.18 22.05 13.77
C ALA A 123 -60.44 22.86 15.05
N PHE A 124 -60.06 22.33 16.22
CA PHE A 124 -60.09 23.08 17.47
C PHE A 124 -59.15 24.30 17.44
N LEU A 125 -57.91 24.10 17.01
CA LEU A 125 -56.91 25.18 16.92
C LEU A 125 -57.30 26.26 15.89
N ASP A 126 -57.99 25.91 14.81
CA ASP A 126 -58.42 26.88 13.80
C ASP A 126 -59.60 27.73 14.29
N ARG A 127 -60.54 27.13 15.03
CA ARG A 127 -61.80 27.79 15.42
C ARG A 127 -61.73 28.49 16.77
N TYR A 128 -60.97 27.95 17.73
CA TYR A 128 -60.90 28.43 19.11
C TYR A 128 -59.60 29.21 19.39
N ALA A 129 -59.42 30.32 18.66
CA ALA A 129 -58.18 31.11 18.60
C ALA A 129 -57.64 31.61 19.96
N SER A 130 -58.52 31.89 20.94
CA SER A 130 -58.14 32.41 22.26
C SER A 130 -58.34 31.43 23.42
N ALA A 131 -58.49 30.14 23.13
CA ALA A 131 -58.67 29.11 24.16
C ALA A 131 -57.38 28.92 25.01
N PRO A 132 -57.48 28.81 26.35
CA PRO A 132 -56.32 28.49 27.19
C PRO A 132 -55.66 27.14 26.88
N GLN A 133 -56.42 26.18 26.32
CA GLN A 133 -55.99 24.81 26.05
C GLN A 133 -55.17 24.65 24.76
N ARG A 134 -54.95 25.73 23.99
CA ARG A 134 -54.20 25.67 22.72
C ARG A 134 -52.83 25.02 22.84
N PRO A 135 -51.97 25.35 23.83
CA PRO A 135 -50.66 24.70 23.95
C PRO A 135 -50.78 23.17 24.12
N ALA A 136 -51.78 22.70 24.88
CA ALA A 136 -52.02 21.27 25.06
C ALA A 136 -52.59 20.61 23.78
N ALA A 137 -53.49 21.29 23.07
CA ALA A 137 -54.03 20.83 21.79
C ALA A 137 -52.96 20.74 20.70
N THR A 138 -52.09 21.76 20.58
CA THR A 138 -50.93 21.77 19.69
C THR A 138 -49.99 20.62 20.01
N ALA A 139 -49.58 20.47 21.28
CA ALA A 139 -48.67 19.39 21.68
C ALA A 139 -49.23 18.00 21.38
N THR A 140 -50.54 17.79 21.59
CA THR A 140 -51.18 16.49 21.31
C THR A 140 -51.33 16.23 19.82
N ARG A 141 -51.71 17.26 19.03
CA ARG A 141 -51.77 17.18 17.56
C ARG A 141 -50.40 16.80 16.99
N ASP A 142 -49.36 17.51 17.41
CA ASP A 142 -48.01 17.32 16.91
C ASP A 142 -47.49 15.93 17.29
N SER A 143 -47.76 15.47 18.52
CA SER A 143 -47.44 14.10 18.94
C SER A 143 -48.13 13.06 18.09
N LEU A 144 -49.43 13.21 17.79
CA LEU A 144 -50.17 12.27 16.95
C LEU A 144 -49.68 12.26 15.50
N ALA A 145 -49.34 13.44 14.95
CA ALA A 145 -48.78 13.54 13.62
C ALA A 145 -47.39 12.90 13.54
N PHE A 146 -46.58 13.03 14.59
CA PHE A 146 -45.28 12.38 14.69
C PHE A 146 -45.42 10.85 14.77
N GLU A 147 -46.32 10.33 15.62
CA GLU A 147 -46.58 8.88 15.70
C GLU A 147 -47.09 8.32 14.36
N ALA A 148 -47.89 9.09 13.61
CA ALA A 148 -48.30 8.70 12.26
C ALA A 148 -47.12 8.63 11.29
N ALA A 149 -46.20 9.61 11.33
CA ALA A 149 -44.99 9.57 10.51
C ALA A 149 -44.09 8.37 10.87
N LYS A 150 -43.97 8.08 12.17
CA LYS A 150 -43.22 6.93 12.69
C LYS A 150 -43.83 5.59 12.29
N ALA A 151 -45.15 5.48 12.30
CA ALA A 151 -45.83 4.28 11.84
C ALA A 151 -45.65 4.03 10.33
N GLU A 152 -45.53 5.09 9.52
CA GLU A 152 -45.25 4.96 8.08
C GLU A 152 -43.79 4.58 7.81
N GLY A 153 -42.84 5.08 8.62
CA GLY A 153 -41.44 4.65 8.57
C GLY A 153 -40.68 5.05 7.30
N THR A 154 -41.14 6.09 6.58
CA THR A 154 -40.50 6.58 5.35
C THR A 154 -39.95 7.99 5.55
N TYR A 155 -38.85 8.34 4.87
CA TYR A 155 -38.30 9.69 4.94
C TYR A 155 -39.32 10.75 4.46
N GLN A 156 -40.19 10.42 3.50
CA GLN A 156 -41.23 11.34 3.01
C GLN A 156 -42.29 11.64 4.08
N ALA A 157 -42.59 10.70 4.98
CA ALA A 157 -43.50 10.92 6.09
C ALA A 157 -42.94 11.94 7.08
N TYR A 158 -41.68 11.77 7.48
CA TYR A 158 -40.99 12.73 8.35
C TYR A 158 -40.78 14.08 7.68
N GLN A 159 -40.47 14.10 6.37
CA GLN A 159 -40.39 15.35 5.60
C GLN A 159 -41.72 16.12 5.62
N ARG A 160 -42.85 15.42 5.48
CA ARG A 160 -44.18 16.03 5.60
C ARG A 160 -44.44 16.56 7.00
N PHE A 161 -44.10 15.79 8.04
CA PHE A 161 -44.23 16.20 9.43
C PHE A 161 -43.43 17.49 9.71
N LEU A 162 -42.14 17.51 9.37
CA LEU A 162 -41.25 18.67 9.56
C LEU A 162 -41.75 19.91 8.81
N LYS A 163 -42.30 19.73 7.61
CA LYS A 163 -42.88 20.82 6.83
C LYS A 163 -44.17 21.37 7.44
N GLN A 164 -45.00 20.51 8.01
CA GLN A 164 -46.30 20.90 8.57
C GLN A 164 -46.19 21.41 10.01
N TYR A 165 -45.23 20.92 10.79
CA TYR A 165 -45.07 21.17 12.22
C TYR A 165 -43.61 21.49 12.58
N PRO A 166 -42.99 22.55 12.01
CA PRO A 166 -41.58 22.86 12.22
C PRO A 166 -41.25 23.22 13.69
N ASP A 167 -42.21 23.76 14.43
CA ASP A 167 -42.05 24.16 15.83
C ASP A 167 -42.45 23.06 16.83
N ALA A 168 -42.76 21.85 16.35
CA ALA A 168 -43.12 20.73 17.22
C ALA A 168 -41.95 20.35 18.14
N ARG A 169 -42.25 19.89 19.36
CA ARG A 169 -41.21 19.39 20.29
C ARG A 169 -40.42 18.22 19.71
N GLN A 170 -41.07 17.43 18.85
CA GLN A 170 -40.52 16.27 18.16
C GLN A 170 -39.75 16.65 16.89
N ALA A 171 -39.72 17.92 16.47
CA ALA A 171 -39.11 18.31 15.19
C ALA A 171 -37.62 17.93 15.09
N ARG A 172 -36.86 18.03 16.19
CA ARG A 172 -35.46 17.60 16.21
C ARG A 172 -35.31 16.09 15.99
N GLU A 173 -36.03 15.28 16.76
CA GLU A 173 -36.03 13.81 16.64
C GLU A 173 -36.51 13.38 15.24
N ALA A 174 -37.56 14.02 14.72
CA ALA A 174 -38.06 13.79 13.38
C ALA A 174 -37.03 14.12 12.30
N ASN A 175 -36.21 15.16 12.49
CA ASN A 175 -35.14 15.51 11.57
C ASN A 175 -34.00 14.48 11.59
N GLU A 176 -33.58 14.04 12.77
CA GLU A 176 -32.54 13.00 12.92
C GLU A 176 -32.96 11.69 12.22
N ILE A 177 -34.23 11.27 12.37
CA ILE A 177 -34.76 10.09 11.67
C ILE A 177 -34.92 10.34 10.16
N TYR A 178 -35.41 11.53 9.76
CA TYR A 178 -35.53 11.93 8.36
C TYR A 178 -34.18 11.83 7.63
N GLU A 179 -33.12 12.38 8.21
CA GLU A 179 -31.80 12.40 7.60
C GLU A 179 -31.21 11.01 7.43
N LEU A 180 -31.39 10.12 8.43
CA LEU A 180 -30.98 8.72 8.36
C LEU A 180 -31.73 7.96 7.26
N LEU A 181 -33.07 7.98 7.30
CA LEU A 181 -33.89 7.25 6.32
C LEU A 181 -33.70 7.77 4.90
N LEU A 182 -33.48 9.08 4.76
CA LEU A 182 -33.12 9.67 3.47
C LEU A 182 -31.78 9.13 2.98
N TYR A 183 -30.75 9.13 3.82
CA TYR A 183 -29.45 8.56 3.48
C TYR A 183 -29.59 7.10 3.06
N GLU A 184 -30.14 6.24 3.93
CA GLU A 184 -30.34 4.82 3.66
C GLU A 184 -31.11 4.57 2.36
N ASN A 185 -32.16 5.34 2.09
CA ASN A 185 -32.94 5.21 0.87
C ASN A 185 -32.15 5.63 -0.38
N GLN A 186 -31.45 6.76 -0.32
CA GLN A 186 -30.71 7.31 -1.46
C GLN A 186 -29.43 6.51 -1.77
N THR A 187 -28.88 5.81 -0.78
CA THR A 187 -27.66 4.98 -0.91
C THR A 187 -27.94 3.49 -0.85
N ALA A 188 -29.21 3.06 -0.92
CA ALA A 188 -29.62 1.67 -0.77
C ALA A 188 -28.95 0.70 -1.77
N SER A 189 -28.58 1.17 -2.96
CA SER A 189 -27.87 0.34 -3.94
C SER A 189 -26.42 0.04 -3.53
N GLY A 190 -25.84 0.80 -2.61
CA GLY A 190 -24.45 0.72 -2.19
C GLY A 190 -23.43 1.04 -3.30
N THR A 191 -23.89 1.58 -4.43
CA THR A 191 -23.02 1.91 -5.57
C THR A 191 -22.29 3.23 -5.34
N LEU A 192 -21.09 3.36 -5.93
CA LEU A 192 -20.34 4.61 -5.93
C LEU A 192 -21.22 5.78 -6.41
N GLU A 193 -21.93 5.58 -7.52
CA GLU A 193 -22.82 6.59 -8.10
C GLU A 193 -23.93 7.04 -7.13
N ALA A 194 -24.47 6.14 -6.30
CA ALA A 194 -25.52 6.49 -5.35
C ALA A 194 -24.99 7.38 -4.23
N TYR A 195 -23.81 7.07 -3.68
CA TYR A 195 -23.16 7.92 -2.68
C TYR A 195 -22.77 9.28 -3.26
N GLU A 196 -22.21 9.32 -4.48
CA GLU A 196 -21.86 10.58 -5.15
C GLU A 196 -23.10 11.46 -5.42
N ASN A 197 -24.20 10.84 -5.85
CA ASN A 197 -25.49 11.51 -6.01
C ASN A 197 -25.99 12.09 -4.68
N PHE A 198 -25.87 11.34 -3.59
CA PHE A 198 -26.28 11.79 -2.27
C PHE A 198 -25.47 13.01 -1.80
N VAL A 199 -24.13 12.93 -1.86
CA VAL A 199 -23.23 14.03 -1.46
C VAL A 199 -23.52 15.30 -2.26
N ARG A 200 -23.77 15.17 -3.57
CA ARG A 200 -24.10 16.31 -4.45
C ARG A 200 -25.47 16.93 -4.15
N ARG A 201 -26.48 16.12 -3.83
CA ARG A 201 -27.87 16.59 -3.63
C ARG A 201 -28.15 17.07 -2.21
N TYR A 202 -27.43 16.54 -1.22
CA TYR A 202 -27.68 16.78 0.20
C TYR A 202 -26.41 17.18 0.96
N PRO A 203 -25.75 18.30 0.59
CA PRO A 203 -24.45 18.72 1.14
C PRO A 203 -24.48 19.15 2.63
N HIS A 204 -25.66 19.20 3.26
CA HIS A 204 -25.84 19.58 4.66
C HIS A 204 -26.44 18.47 5.52
N ASN A 205 -26.64 17.27 4.96
CA ASN A 205 -27.20 16.14 5.71
C ASN A 205 -26.19 15.59 6.73
N ALA A 206 -26.66 15.18 7.90
CA ALA A 206 -25.82 14.63 8.98
C ALA A 206 -24.94 13.42 8.56
N TYR A 207 -25.33 12.66 7.53
CA TYR A 207 -24.61 11.48 7.04
C TYR A 207 -23.68 11.78 5.86
N LEU A 208 -23.41 13.05 5.56
CA LEU A 208 -22.48 13.45 4.49
C LEU A 208 -21.10 12.80 4.65
N THR A 209 -20.55 12.82 5.87
CA THR A 209 -19.23 12.24 6.15
C THR A 209 -19.21 10.73 5.93
N GLU A 210 -20.29 10.02 6.28
CA GLU A 210 -20.38 8.57 6.06
C GLU A 210 -20.47 8.24 4.56
N ALA A 211 -21.26 9.00 3.80
CA ALA A 211 -21.29 8.89 2.35
C ALA A 211 -19.91 9.14 1.72
N GLN A 212 -19.18 10.16 2.19
CA GLN A 212 -17.82 10.46 1.73
C GLN A 212 -16.82 9.35 2.07
N ARG A 213 -16.95 8.67 3.22
CA ARG A 213 -16.13 7.51 3.57
C ARG A 213 -16.35 6.34 2.62
N HIS A 214 -17.59 6.04 2.26
CA HIS A 214 -17.88 5.01 1.25
C HIS A 214 -17.34 5.39 -0.14
N ILE A 215 -17.49 6.65 -0.55
CA ILE A 215 -16.89 7.13 -1.82
C ILE A 215 -15.37 6.96 -1.79
N TYR A 216 -14.72 7.36 -0.70
CA TYR A 216 -13.28 7.19 -0.51
C TYR A 216 -12.90 5.71 -0.66
N ALA A 217 -13.51 4.82 0.13
CA ALA A 217 -13.19 3.41 0.10
C ALA A 217 -13.39 2.73 -1.28
N LEU A 218 -14.42 3.14 -2.03
CA LEU A 218 -14.70 2.58 -3.37
C LEU A 218 -13.82 3.18 -4.46
N ARG A 219 -13.48 4.47 -4.37
CA ARG A 219 -12.60 5.14 -5.35
C ARG A 219 -11.14 4.76 -5.16
N THR A 220 -10.69 4.59 -3.91
CA THR A 220 -9.30 4.28 -3.58
C THR A 220 -9.02 2.78 -3.44
N ALA A 221 -10.02 1.92 -3.68
CA ALA A 221 -9.86 0.47 -3.75
C ALA A 221 -8.71 -0.03 -4.66
N PRO A 222 -8.36 0.62 -5.80
CA PRO A 222 -7.19 0.26 -6.59
C PRO A 222 -5.85 0.47 -5.88
N HIS A 223 -5.83 1.34 -4.87
CA HIS A 223 -4.63 1.73 -4.13
C HIS A 223 -3.49 2.22 -5.03
N THR A 224 -3.80 3.13 -5.96
CA THR A 224 -2.80 3.76 -6.84
C THR A 224 -2.76 5.27 -6.62
N PRO A 225 -1.63 5.95 -6.92
CA PRO A 225 -1.52 7.41 -6.83
C PRO A 225 -2.65 8.14 -7.58
N GLU A 226 -3.04 7.65 -8.76
CA GLU A 226 -4.08 8.26 -9.58
C GLU A 226 -5.45 8.21 -8.88
N ALA A 227 -5.78 7.08 -8.25
CA ALA A 227 -7.05 6.90 -7.55
C ALA A 227 -7.18 7.86 -6.37
N TYR A 228 -6.12 8.03 -5.57
CA TYR A 228 -6.10 8.99 -4.47
C TYR A 228 -6.11 10.44 -4.95
N ALA A 229 -5.37 10.76 -6.02
CA ALA A 229 -5.34 12.10 -6.60
C ALA A 229 -6.70 12.52 -7.16
N LEU A 230 -7.40 11.62 -7.87
CA LEU A 230 -8.75 11.87 -8.38
C LEU A 230 -9.75 12.07 -7.24
N PHE A 231 -9.66 11.26 -6.17
CA PHE A 231 -10.49 11.47 -4.98
C PHE A 231 -10.26 12.86 -4.36
N TYR A 232 -8.99 13.24 -4.15
CA TYR A 232 -8.65 14.52 -3.53
C TYR A 232 -9.09 15.72 -4.39
N ALA A 233 -8.94 15.62 -5.71
CA ALA A 233 -9.38 16.68 -6.64
C ALA A 233 -10.90 16.92 -6.57
N ASP A 234 -11.70 15.86 -6.48
CA ASP A 234 -13.15 15.96 -6.42
C ASP A 234 -13.68 16.32 -5.01
N TYR A 235 -12.97 15.93 -3.96
CA TYR A 235 -13.39 16.09 -2.56
C TYR A 235 -12.32 16.70 -1.64
N PRO A 236 -11.72 17.86 -1.96
CA PRO A 236 -10.58 18.41 -1.22
C PRO A 236 -10.91 18.83 0.23
N HIS A 237 -12.19 18.98 0.56
CA HIS A 237 -12.68 19.37 1.88
C HIS A 237 -13.42 18.24 2.62
N ALA A 238 -13.41 17.01 2.09
CA ALA A 238 -13.97 15.87 2.80
C ALA A 238 -13.13 15.56 4.05
N HIS A 239 -13.76 15.05 5.10
CA HIS A 239 -13.05 14.66 6.34
C HIS A 239 -11.92 13.64 6.08
N VAL A 240 -12.07 12.81 5.06
CA VAL A 240 -11.08 11.78 4.65
C VAL A 240 -10.08 12.27 3.60
N ALA A 241 -10.18 13.53 3.14
CA ALA A 241 -9.23 14.11 2.19
C ALA A 241 -7.76 14.10 2.70
N PRO A 242 -7.49 14.36 3.99
CA PRO A 242 -6.13 14.23 4.53
C PRO A 242 -5.56 12.82 4.40
N HIS A 243 -6.38 11.77 4.52
CA HIS A 243 -5.90 10.40 4.37
C HIS A 243 -5.45 10.12 2.93
N ALA A 244 -6.16 10.66 1.94
CA ALA A 244 -5.78 10.55 0.53
C ALA A 244 -4.42 11.20 0.26
N LEU A 245 -4.19 12.40 0.83
CA LEU A 245 -2.91 13.08 0.74
C LEU A 245 -1.77 12.32 1.44
N GLU A 246 -2.04 11.65 2.57
CA GLU A 246 -1.02 10.85 3.26
C GLU A 246 -0.58 9.67 2.39
N TRP A 247 -1.55 8.96 1.77
CA TRP A 247 -1.22 7.91 0.79
C TRP A 247 -0.44 8.44 -0.41
N LEU A 248 -0.87 9.56 -0.98
CA LEU A 248 -0.15 10.21 -2.08
C LEU A 248 1.30 10.52 -1.69
N PHE A 249 1.53 11.03 -0.48
CA PHE A 249 2.88 11.27 0.01
C PHE A 249 3.69 9.98 0.11
N LEU A 250 3.12 8.92 0.70
CA LEU A 250 3.80 7.63 0.84
C LEU A 250 4.25 7.05 -0.52
N PHE A 251 3.44 7.23 -1.57
CA PHE A 251 3.83 6.82 -2.93
C PHE A 251 4.97 7.64 -3.53
N HIS A 252 5.00 8.95 -3.28
CA HIS A 252 5.98 9.86 -3.92
C HIS A 252 7.25 10.09 -3.09
N ARG A 253 7.33 9.53 -1.87
CA ARG A 253 8.43 9.78 -0.92
C ARG A 253 9.82 9.45 -1.49
N GLU A 254 9.88 8.53 -2.45
CA GLU A 254 11.13 8.09 -3.10
C GLU A 254 11.40 8.79 -4.44
N GLU A 255 10.42 9.54 -4.98
CA GLU A 255 10.44 10.01 -6.38
C GLU A 255 10.60 11.54 -6.53
N GLY A 256 10.50 12.34 -5.46
CA GLY A 256 10.54 13.79 -5.56
C GLY A 256 10.79 14.55 -4.26
N THR A 257 10.95 15.87 -4.36
CA THR A 257 11.08 16.71 -3.17
C THR A 257 9.71 17.04 -2.60
N LEU A 258 9.64 17.20 -1.28
CA LEU A 258 8.39 17.58 -0.63
C LEU A 258 7.82 18.90 -1.16
N GLU A 259 8.67 19.85 -1.57
CA GLU A 259 8.23 21.12 -2.15
C GLU A 259 7.45 20.90 -3.46
N GLN A 260 7.89 19.95 -4.29
CA GLN A 260 7.17 19.58 -5.52
C GLN A 260 5.80 18.98 -5.19
N PHE A 261 5.74 18.08 -4.20
CA PHE A 261 4.49 17.49 -3.71
C PHE A 261 3.53 18.57 -3.17
N ALA A 262 4.02 19.48 -2.34
CA ALA A 262 3.25 20.59 -1.77
C ALA A 262 2.61 21.47 -2.86
N ASN A 263 3.41 21.83 -3.86
CA ASN A 263 2.98 22.67 -4.98
C ASN A 263 1.96 21.95 -5.86
N GLN A 264 2.16 20.65 -6.12
CA GLN A 264 1.25 19.84 -6.93
C GLN A 264 -0.17 19.78 -6.33
N TYR A 265 -0.28 19.66 -5.01
CA TYR A 265 -1.56 19.57 -4.31
C TYR A 265 -2.02 20.88 -3.65
N SER A 266 -1.35 22.00 -3.95
CA SER A 266 -1.65 23.35 -3.43
C SER A 266 -1.75 23.41 -1.90
N LEU A 267 -0.88 22.67 -1.20
CA LEU A 267 -0.85 22.62 0.26
C LEU A 267 -0.14 23.86 0.82
N PRO A 268 -0.75 24.61 1.76
CA PRO A 268 -0.08 25.74 2.40
C PRO A 268 1.18 25.29 3.14
N SER A 269 2.25 26.11 3.11
CA SER A 269 3.48 25.83 3.86
C SER A 269 3.28 25.73 5.38
N ALA A 270 2.22 26.34 5.90
CA ALA A 270 1.82 26.26 7.31
C ALA A 270 0.84 25.12 7.62
N ASP A 271 0.52 24.27 6.66
CA ASP A 271 -0.37 23.14 6.88
C ASP A 271 0.29 22.14 7.83
N SER A 272 -0.39 21.81 8.93
CA SER A 272 0.08 20.84 9.91
C SER A 272 0.41 19.48 9.30
N MET A 273 -0.28 19.12 8.21
CA MET A 273 0.01 17.94 7.43
C MET A 273 1.32 18.11 6.67
N LEU A 274 1.51 19.23 5.96
CA LEU A 274 2.78 19.51 5.29
C LEU A 274 3.95 19.51 6.27
N ILE A 275 3.78 20.07 7.47
CA ILE A 275 4.80 20.06 8.53
C ILE A 275 5.09 18.63 9.03
N ARG A 276 4.06 17.77 9.14
CA ARG A 276 4.25 16.34 9.47
C ARG A 276 5.02 15.63 8.34
N LEU A 277 4.69 15.92 7.08
CA LEU A 277 5.31 15.31 5.91
C LEU A 277 6.72 15.88 5.61
N THR A 278 7.00 17.15 5.89
CA THR A 278 8.35 17.77 5.74
C THR A 278 9.37 17.12 6.65
N THR A 279 8.96 16.68 7.84
CA THR A 279 9.82 15.95 8.79
C THR A 279 9.99 14.47 8.44
N ALA A 280 9.34 13.98 7.38
CA ALA A 280 9.30 12.56 7.02
C ALA A 280 10.53 12.04 6.26
N THR A 281 11.41 12.91 5.80
CA THR A 281 12.69 12.53 5.17
C THR A 281 13.90 12.71 6.08
N THR A 282 13.73 13.29 7.27
CA THR A 282 14.82 13.43 8.25
C THR A 282 15.12 12.07 8.87
N GLN A 283 16.36 11.63 8.91
CA GLN A 283 16.70 10.42 9.67
C GLN A 283 16.59 10.71 11.17
N LEU A 284 16.02 9.76 11.92
CA LEU A 284 15.81 9.90 13.37
C LEU A 284 16.59 8.83 14.13
N LEU A 285 17.15 9.22 15.25
CA LEU A 285 17.89 8.34 16.15
C LEU A 285 17.08 8.01 17.39
N PRO A 286 16.95 6.73 17.77
CA PRO A 286 16.31 6.34 19.02
C PRO A 286 17.15 6.82 20.21
N MET A 287 16.52 7.42 21.21
CA MET A 287 17.21 7.93 22.39
C MET A 287 16.46 7.60 23.68
N PRO A 288 17.11 6.97 24.66
CA PRO A 288 16.56 6.82 26.01
C PRO A 288 16.66 8.14 26.79
N ALA A 289 15.64 8.46 27.56
CA ALA A 289 15.67 9.49 28.59
C ALA A 289 14.69 9.13 29.72
N ASN A 290 15.16 9.13 30.97
CA ASN A 290 14.35 8.80 32.16
C ASN A 290 13.64 7.43 32.06
N ALA A 291 14.35 6.38 31.65
CA ALA A 291 13.80 5.02 31.43
C ALA A 291 12.64 4.96 30.41
N ARG A 292 12.58 5.93 29.49
CA ARG A 292 11.63 6.01 28.37
C ARG A 292 12.38 6.27 27.08
N TRP A 293 11.76 5.92 25.96
CA TRP A 293 12.33 6.09 24.63
C TRP A 293 11.59 7.14 23.81
N GLY A 294 12.36 7.87 23.03
CA GLY A 294 11.91 8.81 22.00
C GLY A 294 12.91 8.84 20.85
N PHE A 295 12.79 9.84 19.99
CA PHE A 295 13.64 9.99 18.81
C PHE A 295 14.07 11.44 18.62
N ILE A 296 15.36 11.63 18.32
CA ILE A 296 15.97 12.93 18.01
C ILE A 296 16.35 13.01 16.53
N ASP A 297 16.48 14.23 16.00
CA ASP A 297 17.10 14.48 14.70
C ASP A 297 18.61 14.76 14.82
N GLU A 298 19.26 14.99 13.67
CA GLU A 298 20.68 15.37 13.55
C GLU A 298 21.04 16.67 14.29
N ALA A 299 20.07 17.52 14.64
CA ALA A 299 20.31 18.72 15.44
C ALA A 299 20.18 18.46 16.96
N GLY A 300 19.99 17.21 17.35
CA GLY A 300 19.76 16.82 18.75
C GLY A 300 18.37 17.17 19.27
N GLN A 301 17.43 17.56 18.40
CA GLN A 301 16.09 17.98 18.80
C GLN A 301 15.14 16.79 18.87
N TRP A 302 14.38 16.68 19.97
CA TRP A 302 13.32 15.68 20.10
C TRP A 302 12.22 15.89 19.04
N ARG A 303 12.10 14.94 18.11
CA ARG A 303 10.98 14.85 17.16
C ARG A 303 9.87 13.97 17.69
N ILE A 304 10.24 12.90 18.39
CA ILE A 304 9.33 12.08 19.17
C ILE A 304 9.79 12.14 20.63
N PRO A 305 9.05 12.79 21.55
CA PRO A 305 9.46 12.90 22.94
C PRO A 305 9.65 11.54 23.62
N ALA A 306 10.62 11.44 24.54
CA ALA A 306 10.86 10.23 25.33
C ALA A 306 9.73 9.93 26.32
N ARG A 307 8.73 9.15 25.88
CA ARG A 307 7.57 8.75 26.70
C ARG A 307 7.15 7.29 26.53
N TYR A 308 7.80 6.56 25.63
CA TYR A 308 7.45 5.19 25.28
C TYR A 308 8.31 4.18 26.05
N ASP A 309 7.82 2.96 26.27
CA ASP A 309 8.55 1.95 27.05
C ASP A 309 9.81 1.49 26.32
N ALA A 310 9.68 1.19 25.02
CA ALA A 310 10.76 0.86 24.11
C ALA A 310 10.28 0.93 22.65
N PRO A 311 11.17 1.26 21.70
CA PRO A 311 10.91 1.04 20.29
C PRO A 311 11.06 -0.46 19.95
N THR A 312 10.61 -0.89 18.77
CA THR A 312 10.88 -2.24 18.26
C THR A 312 12.38 -2.43 18.00
N ASP A 313 12.85 -3.68 18.00
CA ASP A 313 14.27 -4.01 17.79
C ASP A 313 14.82 -3.43 16.48
N GLU A 314 13.98 -3.37 15.45
CA GLU A 314 14.29 -2.76 14.14
C GLU A 314 14.73 -1.30 14.25
N TYR A 315 14.28 -0.56 15.26
CA TYR A 315 14.55 0.88 15.39
C TYR A 315 15.67 1.19 16.38
N ARG A 316 16.19 0.23 17.16
CA ARG A 316 17.06 0.51 18.32
C ARG A 316 18.49 0.92 17.95
N CYS A 317 19.01 0.45 16.83
CA CYS A 317 20.47 0.41 16.60
C CYS A 317 20.92 1.09 15.31
N ALA A 318 20.04 1.88 14.67
CA ALA A 318 20.36 2.60 13.45
C ALA A 318 19.48 3.85 13.33
N GLU A 319 19.86 4.73 12.42
CA GLU A 319 18.99 5.78 11.93
C GLU A 319 17.71 5.21 11.27
N VAL A 320 16.57 5.86 11.55
CA VAL A 320 15.25 5.41 11.09
C VAL A 320 14.55 6.52 10.30
N ASP A 321 14.20 6.24 9.05
CA ASP A 321 13.45 7.14 8.14
C ASP A 321 11.95 6.75 8.01
N ALA A 322 11.48 5.83 8.85
CA ALA A 322 10.13 5.28 8.76
C ALA A 322 9.04 6.38 8.81
N PRO A 323 7.99 6.29 7.98
CA PRO A 323 6.93 7.31 7.94
C PRO A 323 6.05 7.26 9.20
N TYR A 324 5.99 6.10 9.85
CA TYR A 324 5.29 5.85 11.09
C TYR A 324 6.12 4.90 11.96
N PHE A 325 5.97 5.03 13.28
CA PHE A 325 6.73 4.26 14.27
C PHE A 325 5.80 3.35 15.05
N VAL A 326 6.14 2.06 15.13
CA VAL A 326 5.53 1.13 16.08
C VAL A 326 6.22 1.27 17.43
N LEU A 327 5.52 1.83 18.42
CA LEU A 327 6.05 2.08 19.77
C LEU A 327 5.20 1.37 20.82
N HIS A 328 5.78 1.19 22.02
CA HIS A 328 5.10 0.52 23.14
C HIS A 328 4.77 1.48 24.27
N GLN A 329 3.57 1.32 24.84
CA GLN A 329 3.18 1.96 26.09
C GLN A 329 2.41 0.95 26.96
N ASN A 330 2.88 0.76 28.20
CA ASN A 330 2.44 -0.31 29.10
C ASN A 330 2.44 -1.70 28.44
N ALA A 331 3.53 -2.04 27.76
CA ALA A 331 3.72 -3.31 27.03
C ALA A 331 2.67 -3.58 25.92
N ARG A 332 2.01 -2.54 25.41
CA ARG A 332 1.09 -2.63 24.27
C ARG A 332 1.61 -1.80 23.12
N ALA A 333 1.56 -2.36 21.91
CA ALA A 333 1.95 -1.67 20.70
C ALA A 333 0.89 -0.67 20.25
N GLY A 334 1.34 0.44 19.68
CA GLY A 334 0.53 1.46 19.01
C GLY A 334 1.33 2.13 17.90
N LEU A 335 0.62 2.60 16.88
CA LEU A 335 1.23 3.33 15.76
C LEU A 335 1.30 4.82 16.10
N VAL A 336 2.43 5.43 15.83
CA VAL A 336 2.74 6.83 16.16
C VAL A 336 3.29 7.52 14.93
N ASP A 337 2.87 8.77 14.69
CA ASP A 337 3.48 9.59 13.64
C ASP A 337 4.84 10.18 14.05
N ARG A 338 5.48 10.87 13.13
CA ARG A 338 6.83 11.44 13.32
C ARG A 338 6.90 12.64 14.26
N ALA A 339 5.75 13.23 14.61
CA ALA A 339 5.64 14.22 15.67
C ALA A 339 5.37 13.58 17.05
N GLY A 340 5.35 12.24 17.10
CA GLY A 340 5.07 11.48 18.30
C GLY A 340 3.58 11.40 18.63
N LYS A 341 2.66 11.77 17.74
CA LYS A 341 1.21 11.69 17.99
C LYS A 341 0.73 10.25 17.77
N PRO A 342 0.03 9.64 18.74
CA PRO A 342 -0.58 8.33 18.54
C PRO A 342 -1.64 8.37 17.43
N LEU A 343 -1.50 7.49 16.45
CA LEU A 343 -2.46 7.26 15.37
C LEU A 343 -3.45 6.14 15.72
N THR A 344 -3.02 5.20 16.58
CA THR A 344 -3.88 4.17 17.16
C THR A 344 -3.81 4.18 18.68
N ALA A 345 -4.77 3.53 19.33
CA ALA A 345 -4.65 3.21 20.74
C ALA A 345 -3.52 2.18 20.97
N PHE A 346 -2.79 2.30 22.09
CA PHE A 346 -1.82 1.31 22.55
C PHE A 346 -2.55 0.11 23.16
N ARG A 347 -3.00 -0.82 22.32
CA ARG A 347 -3.80 -1.98 22.74
C ARG A 347 -3.43 -3.30 22.08
N TYR A 348 -2.57 -3.26 21.07
CA TYR A 348 -2.16 -4.45 20.33
C TYR A 348 -1.05 -5.18 21.07
N ASP A 349 -0.99 -6.50 20.95
CA ASP A 349 0.16 -7.28 21.39
C ASP A 349 1.34 -7.04 20.44
N ARG A 350 1.05 -6.94 19.13
CA ARG A 350 2.05 -6.66 18.10
C ARG A 350 1.43 -5.88 16.93
N LEU A 351 2.23 -4.99 16.33
CA LEU A 351 1.99 -4.40 15.01
C LEU A 351 3.17 -4.76 14.12
N GLU A 352 2.93 -5.46 13.02
CA GLU A 352 3.96 -5.91 12.07
C GLU A 352 3.78 -5.17 10.73
N ALA A 353 4.83 -4.56 10.21
CA ALA A 353 4.77 -3.87 8.92
C ALA A 353 4.68 -4.89 7.78
N LEU A 354 3.61 -4.82 6.99
CA LEU A 354 3.46 -5.63 5.77
C LEU A 354 4.04 -4.90 4.55
N ARG A 355 3.88 -3.57 4.53
CA ARG A 355 4.45 -2.60 3.58
C ARG A 355 4.53 -1.23 4.23
N PRO A 356 5.28 -0.26 3.68
CA PRO A 356 5.27 1.12 4.18
C PRO A 356 3.84 1.65 4.36
N GLY A 357 3.47 1.97 5.59
CA GLY A 357 2.15 2.47 5.95
C GLY A 357 1.04 1.43 6.12
N ILE A 358 1.30 0.12 5.96
CA ILE A 358 0.32 -0.96 6.13
C ILE A 358 0.83 -1.95 7.19
N TYR A 359 0.05 -2.16 8.24
CA TYR A 359 0.43 -2.94 9.41
C TYR A 359 -0.59 -4.03 9.72
N ARG A 360 -0.10 -5.25 9.92
CA ARG A 360 -0.84 -6.36 10.53
C ARG A 360 -0.91 -6.12 12.04
N ALA A 361 -2.11 -6.13 12.59
CA ALA A 361 -2.36 -5.87 14.00
C ALA A 361 -2.83 -7.13 14.72
N GLU A 362 -2.21 -7.44 15.86
CA GLU A 362 -2.47 -8.67 16.61
C GLU A 362 -2.94 -8.37 18.03
N ARG A 363 -3.93 -9.16 18.48
CA ARG A 363 -4.35 -9.18 19.88
C ARG A 363 -4.89 -10.56 20.25
N GLY A 364 -4.19 -11.26 21.13
CA GLY A 364 -4.42 -12.68 21.37
C GLY A 364 -4.34 -13.46 20.04
N ASP A 365 -5.33 -14.30 19.78
CA ASP A 365 -5.43 -15.08 18.53
C ASP A 365 -6.15 -14.32 17.40
N SER A 366 -6.48 -13.04 17.61
CA SER A 366 -7.23 -12.22 16.64
C SER A 366 -6.33 -11.22 15.94
N VAL A 367 -6.55 -11.10 14.63
CA VAL A 367 -5.77 -10.29 13.70
C VAL A 367 -6.68 -9.32 12.96
N GLY A 368 -6.16 -8.13 12.68
CA GLY A 368 -6.81 -7.05 11.94
C GLY A 368 -5.76 -6.22 11.19
N LEU A 369 -6.21 -5.19 10.48
CA LEU A 369 -5.34 -4.32 9.68
C LEU A 369 -5.40 -2.88 10.19
N VAL A 370 -4.24 -2.28 10.31
CA VAL A 370 -4.05 -0.87 10.61
C VAL A 370 -3.24 -0.25 9.48
N THR A 371 -3.61 0.93 9.01
CA THR A 371 -2.78 1.74 8.11
C THR A 371 -2.35 3.02 8.80
N GLY A 372 -1.21 3.57 8.39
CA GLY A 372 -0.73 4.84 8.93
C GLY A 372 -1.64 6.02 8.58
N ALA A 373 -2.20 6.01 7.36
CA ALA A 373 -3.07 7.08 6.88
C ALA A 373 -4.52 6.99 7.42
N ASP A 374 -5.06 5.79 7.61
CA ASP A 374 -6.48 5.58 7.94
C ASP A 374 -6.72 5.03 9.35
N GLY A 375 -5.67 4.66 10.09
CA GLY A 375 -5.80 4.00 11.38
C GLY A 375 -6.29 2.56 11.25
N GLU A 376 -7.15 2.09 12.15
CA GLU A 376 -7.69 0.73 12.07
C GLU A 376 -8.76 0.63 10.96
N THR A 377 -8.44 -0.10 9.89
CA THR A 377 -9.34 -0.27 8.73
C THR A 377 -10.02 -1.63 8.69
N ILE A 378 -9.41 -2.65 9.30
CA ILE A 378 -10.00 -3.99 9.44
C ILE A 378 -9.92 -4.39 10.92
N PRO A 379 -11.06 -4.68 11.58
CA PRO A 379 -11.08 -4.98 13.01
C PRO A 379 -10.40 -6.31 13.33
N LEU A 380 -9.94 -6.44 14.59
CA LEU A 380 -9.34 -7.65 15.16
C LEU A 380 -10.39 -8.78 15.26
N GLN A 381 -10.57 -9.55 14.20
CA GLN A 381 -11.58 -10.62 14.13
C GLN A 381 -11.18 -11.83 13.27
N PHE A 382 -9.99 -11.82 12.67
CA PHE A 382 -9.49 -12.87 11.78
C PHE A 382 -8.42 -13.70 12.48
N GLU A 383 -8.20 -14.93 12.05
CA GLU A 383 -7.10 -15.78 12.54
C GLU A 383 -5.78 -15.36 11.90
N ASP A 384 -5.82 -14.93 10.64
CA ASP A 384 -4.67 -14.39 9.94
C ASP A 384 -5.09 -13.39 8.84
N ILE A 385 -4.17 -12.48 8.50
CA ILE A 385 -4.28 -11.64 7.31
C ILE A 385 -2.93 -11.53 6.59
N SER A 386 -2.98 -11.43 5.26
CA SER A 386 -1.82 -11.15 4.41
C SER A 386 -2.22 -10.30 3.20
N LEU A 387 -1.23 -9.76 2.47
CA LEU A 387 -1.48 -8.96 1.26
C LEU A 387 -1.47 -9.81 -0.01
N VAL A 388 -2.39 -9.52 -0.91
CA VAL A 388 -2.50 -10.11 -2.26
C VAL A 388 -2.37 -8.99 -3.29
N GLY A 389 -1.43 -9.13 -4.23
CA GLY A 389 -1.05 -8.05 -5.15
C GLY A 389 -0.42 -6.84 -4.45
N GLY A 390 -0.16 -6.94 -3.13
CA GLY A 390 0.34 -5.86 -2.29
C GLY A 390 -0.71 -4.87 -1.77
N PHE A 391 -1.95 -4.88 -2.28
CA PHE A 391 -2.97 -3.89 -1.91
C PHE A 391 -4.34 -4.47 -1.56
N LEU A 392 -4.58 -5.76 -1.82
CA LEU A 392 -5.75 -6.46 -1.32
C LEU A 392 -5.39 -7.25 -0.07
N VAL A 393 -6.37 -7.51 0.78
CA VAL A 393 -6.18 -8.23 2.04
C VAL A 393 -6.82 -9.60 1.93
N ARG A 394 -5.99 -10.63 2.01
CA ARG A 394 -6.40 -12.02 2.23
C ARG A 394 -6.64 -12.17 3.73
N ALA A 395 -7.89 -12.41 4.15
CA ALA A 395 -8.25 -12.56 5.55
C ALA A 395 -8.80 -13.97 5.81
N GLU A 396 -8.26 -14.66 6.81
CA GLU A 396 -8.51 -16.07 7.09
C GLU A 396 -9.30 -16.28 8.39
N THR A 397 -10.25 -17.21 8.36
CA THR A 397 -11.00 -17.66 9.54
C THR A 397 -11.48 -19.09 9.33
N GLY A 398 -11.15 -20.02 10.22
CA GLY A 398 -11.57 -21.40 10.14
C GLY A 398 -11.08 -22.12 8.88
N GLY A 399 -9.86 -21.81 8.41
CA GLY A 399 -9.29 -22.36 7.18
C GLY A 399 -10.02 -21.93 5.90
N GLN A 400 -10.76 -20.81 5.98
CA GLN A 400 -11.49 -20.22 4.87
C GLN A 400 -11.06 -18.76 4.68
N VAL A 401 -10.94 -18.35 3.43
CA VAL A 401 -10.34 -17.08 3.03
C VAL A 401 -11.40 -16.14 2.46
N ARG A 402 -11.28 -14.86 2.81
CA ARG A 402 -11.97 -13.72 2.20
C ARG A 402 -10.96 -12.78 1.57
N LEU A 403 -11.38 -12.10 0.49
CA LEU A 403 -10.62 -11.04 -0.15
C LEU A 403 -11.27 -9.69 0.15
N LEU A 404 -10.53 -8.81 0.81
CA LEU A 404 -10.97 -7.48 1.21
C LEU A 404 -10.12 -6.39 0.54
N THR A 405 -10.67 -5.20 0.38
CA THR A 405 -9.86 -3.99 0.15
C THR A 405 -9.14 -3.59 1.43
N LEU A 406 -8.17 -2.66 1.35
CA LEU A 406 -7.54 -2.09 2.56
C LEU A 406 -8.56 -1.44 3.51
N GLN A 407 -9.70 -0.98 2.99
CA GLN A 407 -10.82 -0.40 3.75
C GLN A 407 -11.85 -1.47 4.17
N GLY A 408 -11.50 -2.76 4.12
CA GLY A 408 -12.32 -3.86 4.61
C GLY A 408 -13.54 -4.24 3.75
N HIS A 409 -13.66 -3.73 2.52
CA HIS A 409 -14.79 -4.08 1.65
C HIS A 409 -14.56 -5.44 0.99
N ASN A 410 -15.57 -6.32 1.00
CA ASN A 410 -15.47 -7.63 0.33
C ASN A 410 -15.39 -7.45 -1.19
N VAL A 411 -14.33 -7.98 -1.80
CA VAL A 411 -14.14 -7.99 -3.26
C VAL A 411 -14.97 -9.11 -3.90
N LEU A 412 -15.07 -10.26 -3.24
CA LEU A 412 -15.78 -11.44 -3.73
C LEU A 412 -16.87 -11.89 -2.74
N LYS A 413 -17.95 -12.47 -3.26
CA LYS A 413 -19.02 -13.04 -2.43
C LYS A 413 -18.72 -14.49 -2.08
N GLY A 414 -18.52 -14.75 -0.79
CA GLY A 414 -18.33 -16.09 -0.23
C GLY A 414 -17.02 -16.22 0.54
N THR A 415 -16.60 -17.46 0.74
CA THR A 415 -15.28 -17.82 1.28
C THR A 415 -14.64 -18.88 0.41
N PHE A 416 -13.32 -18.95 0.45
CA PHE A 416 -12.51 -19.71 -0.50
C PHE A 416 -11.42 -20.52 0.23
N GLU A 417 -10.89 -21.56 -0.41
CA GLU A 417 -9.74 -22.33 0.13
C GLU A 417 -8.46 -21.51 0.03
N ASP A 418 -8.29 -20.80 -1.08
CA ASP A 418 -7.11 -20.00 -1.34
C ASP A 418 -7.39 -18.89 -2.35
N ILE A 419 -6.64 -17.79 -2.24
CA ILE A 419 -6.69 -16.64 -3.14
C ILE A 419 -5.28 -16.09 -3.30
N SER A 420 -4.81 -16.03 -4.54
CA SER A 420 -3.55 -15.40 -4.90
C SER A 420 -3.72 -14.46 -6.11
N MET A 421 -2.71 -13.62 -6.35
CA MET A 421 -2.70 -12.69 -7.48
C MET A 421 -1.36 -12.74 -8.19
N GLU A 422 -1.42 -12.76 -9.52
CA GLU A 422 -0.29 -12.70 -10.45
C GLU A 422 -0.59 -11.60 -11.48
N ASP A 423 0.16 -10.50 -11.46
CA ASP A 423 -0.17 -9.26 -12.19
C ASP A 423 -1.61 -8.76 -11.89
N ASP A 424 -2.47 -8.58 -12.90
CA ASP A 424 -3.91 -8.24 -12.77
C ASP A 424 -4.80 -9.50 -12.52
N GLN A 425 -4.15 -10.66 -12.41
CA GLN A 425 -4.61 -12.05 -12.36
C GLN A 425 -5.07 -12.60 -11.01
N LEU A 426 -6.35 -12.61 -10.64
CA LEU A 426 -6.79 -13.28 -9.40
C LEU A 426 -7.07 -14.76 -9.62
N LEU A 427 -6.33 -15.61 -8.92
CA LEU A 427 -6.53 -17.06 -8.85
C LEU A 427 -7.29 -17.39 -7.57
N VAL A 428 -8.50 -17.90 -7.71
CA VAL A 428 -9.38 -18.22 -6.59
C VAL A 428 -9.64 -19.71 -6.57
N ARG A 429 -9.41 -20.37 -5.44
CA ARG A 429 -9.60 -21.81 -5.29
C ARG A 429 -10.79 -22.13 -4.38
N GLN A 430 -11.65 -23.04 -4.84
CA GLN A 430 -12.78 -23.56 -4.05
C GLN A 430 -13.10 -25.00 -4.48
N ASN A 431 -13.29 -25.89 -3.50
CA ASN A 431 -13.56 -27.31 -3.71
C ASN A 431 -12.53 -27.98 -4.64
N GLY A 432 -11.23 -27.68 -4.45
CA GLY A 432 -10.14 -28.22 -5.27
C GLY A 432 -10.13 -27.78 -6.73
N ARG A 433 -10.88 -26.73 -7.11
CA ARG A 433 -10.89 -26.14 -8.45
C ARG A 433 -10.56 -24.65 -8.41
N TYR A 434 -9.99 -24.15 -9.50
CA TYR A 434 -9.58 -22.77 -9.71
C TYR A 434 -10.54 -22.03 -10.64
N ALA A 435 -10.80 -20.77 -10.28
CA ALA A 435 -11.35 -19.73 -11.12
C ALA A 435 -10.27 -18.66 -11.33
N VAL A 436 -10.27 -18.04 -12.52
CA VAL A 436 -9.38 -16.92 -12.86
C VAL A 436 -10.24 -15.69 -13.11
N LEU A 437 -9.91 -14.58 -12.44
CA LEU A 437 -10.63 -13.31 -12.50
C LEU A 437 -9.63 -12.18 -12.78
N ARG A 438 -10.09 -11.07 -13.35
CA ARG A 438 -9.24 -9.88 -13.56
C ARG A 438 -9.57 -8.79 -12.55
N TRP A 439 -8.58 -8.25 -11.87
CA TRP A 439 -8.78 -7.19 -10.89
C TRP A 439 -9.41 -5.94 -11.52
N THR A 440 -8.97 -5.53 -12.72
CA THR A 440 -9.62 -4.44 -13.49
C THR A 440 -11.13 -4.61 -13.69
N GLN A 441 -11.61 -5.84 -13.90
CA GLN A 441 -13.05 -6.13 -14.03
C GLN A 441 -13.75 -6.12 -12.67
N LEU A 442 -13.11 -6.72 -11.66
CA LEU A 442 -13.63 -6.76 -10.28
C LEU A 442 -13.76 -5.37 -9.67
N LEU A 443 -12.90 -4.42 -10.03
CA LEU A 443 -12.98 -3.04 -9.56
C LEU A 443 -14.30 -2.36 -10.00
N ASN A 444 -14.66 -2.51 -11.28
CA ASN A 444 -15.92 -1.98 -11.77
C ASN A 444 -17.11 -2.66 -11.09
N ASP A 445 -17.04 -3.98 -10.90
CA ASP A 445 -18.06 -4.73 -10.17
C ASP A 445 -18.20 -4.21 -8.73
N LEU A 446 -17.09 -4.00 -8.01
CA LEU A 446 -17.06 -3.44 -6.65
C LEU A 446 -17.73 -2.07 -6.58
N GLN A 447 -17.41 -1.14 -7.50
CA GLN A 447 -18.01 0.20 -7.56
C GLN A 447 -19.50 0.17 -7.90
N GLN A 448 -19.94 -0.86 -8.62
CA GLN A 448 -21.35 -1.12 -8.94
C GLN A 448 -22.04 -2.00 -7.88
N ASN A 449 -21.38 -2.28 -6.75
CA ASN A 449 -21.84 -3.19 -5.70
C ASN A 449 -22.31 -4.55 -6.25
N ARG A 450 -21.61 -5.04 -7.26
CA ARG A 450 -21.76 -6.36 -7.86
C ARG A 450 -20.64 -7.22 -7.32
N ALA A 451 -20.98 -8.36 -6.76
CA ALA A 451 -19.99 -9.34 -6.34
C ALA A 451 -20.07 -10.53 -7.31
N PRO A 452 -19.12 -10.68 -8.23
CA PRO A 452 -19.15 -11.76 -9.21
C PRO A 452 -19.02 -13.11 -8.52
N ARG A 453 -19.67 -14.12 -9.10
CA ARG A 453 -19.51 -15.51 -8.68
C ARG A 453 -18.43 -16.15 -9.56
N PRO A 454 -17.25 -16.50 -9.01
CA PRO A 454 -16.18 -17.07 -9.79
C PRO A 454 -16.61 -18.40 -10.44
N GLN A 455 -16.16 -18.64 -11.68
CA GLN A 455 -16.43 -19.89 -12.38
C GLN A 455 -15.23 -20.84 -12.22
N PHE A 456 -15.40 -21.86 -11.37
CA PHE A 456 -14.35 -22.83 -11.02
C PHE A 456 -14.22 -23.94 -12.08
N GLN A 457 -13.47 -23.66 -13.14
CA GLN A 457 -13.37 -24.50 -14.34
C GLN A 457 -12.15 -25.42 -14.33
N PHE A 458 -11.06 -25.02 -13.65
CA PHE A 458 -9.76 -25.67 -13.79
C PHE A 458 -9.41 -26.47 -12.53
N HIS A 459 -8.72 -27.60 -12.69
CA HIS A 459 -8.12 -28.32 -11.56
C HIS A 459 -6.76 -27.72 -11.20
N GLU A 460 -6.10 -27.07 -12.16
CA GLU A 460 -4.80 -26.43 -12.00
C GLU A 460 -4.66 -25.28 -12.98
N VAL A 461 -4.01 -24.21 -12.53
CA VAL A 461 -3.72 -23.00 -13.32
C VAL A 461 -2.29 -22.60 -13.01
N VAL A 462 -1.45 -22.51 -14.04
CA VAL A 462 -0.06 -22.07 -13.94
C VAL A 462 0.13 -20.86 -14.85
N PRO A 463 0.48 -19.68 -14.31
CA PRO A 463 0.79 -18.50 -15.10
C PRO A 463 1.94 -18.76 -16.09
N GLN A 464 1.86 -18.16 -17.26
CA GLN A 464 2.85 -18.24 -18.33
C GLN A 464 3.11 -16.82 -18.89
N PRO A 465 4.24 -16.59 -19.59
CA PRO A 465 4.54 -15.30 -20.21
C PRO A 465 3.39 -14.77 -21.10
N GLN A 466 3.34 -13.45 -21.28
CA GLN A 466 2.38 -12.75 -22.15
C GLN A 466 0.90 -12.97 -21.74
N GLU A 467 0.63 -12.96 -20.43
CA GLU A 467 -0.71 -13.09 -19.87
C GLU A 467 -1.46 -14.37 -20.33
N SER A 468 -0.74 -15.49 -20.43
CA SER A 468 -1.34 -16.79 -20.75
C SER A 468 -1.30 -17.74 -19.55
N PHE A 469 -2.14 -18.77 -19.57
CA PHE A 469 -2.23 -19.75 -18.50
C PHE A 469 -2.18 -21.14 -19.07
N LEU A 470 -1.25 -21.93 -18.55
CA LEU A 470 -1.32 -23.37 -18.66
C LEU A 470 -2.41 -23.86 -17.69
N VAL A 471 -3.40 -24.56 -18.21
CA VAL A 471 -4.58 -25.00 -17.44
C VAL A 471 -4.80 -26.49 -17.57
N ARG A 472 -5.28 -27.12 -16.49
CA ARG A 472 -5.62 -28.54 -16.46
C ARG A 472 -7.09 -28.77 -16.13
N VAL A 473 -7.75 -29.65 -16.88
CA VAL A 473 -9.11 -30.15 -16.59
C VAL A 473 -9.09 -31.67 -16.63
N GLY A 474 -9.32 -32.30 -15.47
CA GLY A 474 -9.07 -33.74 -15.31
C GLY A 474 -7.57 -34.04 -15.51
N ASP A 475 -7.26 -34.94 -16.43
CA ASP A 475 -5.88 -35.32 -16.77
C ASP A 475 -5.39 -34.67 -18.07
N ARG A 476 -6.15 -33.71 -18.61
CA ARG A 476 -5.83 -33.03 -19.88
C ARG A 476 -5.36 -31.61 -19.64
N TRP A 477 -4.34 -31.23 -20.40
CA TRP A 477 -3.74 -29.90 -20.39
C TRP A 477 -4.14 -29.08 -21.61
N GLY A 478 -4.13 -27.77 -21.45
CA GLY A 478 -4.28 -26.79 -22.53
C GLY A 478 -3.75 -25.44 -22.09
N VAL A 479 -3.85 -24.46 -22.98
CA VAL A 479 -3.40 -23.09 -22.73
C VAL A 479 -4.53 -22.15 -23.06
N VAL A 480 -4.80 -21.20 -22.17
CA VAL A 480 -5.77 -20.13 -22.41
C VAL A 480 -5.08 -18.78 -22.33
N ASN A 481 -5.56 -17.79 -23.09
CA ASN A 481 -5.12 -16.42 -22.92
C ASN A 481 -5.76 -15.77 -21.68
N ALA A 482 -5.39 -14.52 -21.39
CA ALA A 482 -5.94 -13.73 -20.30
C ALA A 482 -7.47 -13.52 -20.36
N ARG A 483 -8.14 -13.79 -21.49
CA ARG A 483 -9.60 -13.74 -21.63
C ARG A 483 -10.23 -15.13 -21.49
N LEU A 484 -9.45 -16.11 -21.00
CA LEU A 484 -9.79 -17.52 -20.88
C LEU A 484 -10.21 -18.18 -22.19
N LYS A 485 -9.81 -17.60 -23.34
CA LYS A 485 -10.02 -18.25 -24.63
C LYS A 485 -8.90 -19.27 -24.88
N PRO A 486 -9.22 -20.48 -25.32
CA PRO A 486 -8.21 -21.50 -25.60
C PRO A 486 -7.28 -21.04 -26.73
N ILE A 487 -5.98 -21.01 -26.43
CA ILE A 487 -4.88 -20.98 -27.39
C ILE A 487 -4.59 -22.43 -27.81
N VAL A 488 -4.36 -23.30 -26.83
CA VAL A 488 -4.26 -24.75 -27.00
C VAL A 488 -5.47 -25.39 -26.32
N PRO A 489 -6.35 -26.10 -27.04
CA PRO A 489 -7.50 -26.76 -26.44
C PRO A 489 -7.10 -27.75 -25.34
N VAL A 490 -7.90 -27.84 -24.27
CA VAL A 490 -7.65 -28.72 -23.11
C VAL A 490 -7.87 -30.19 -23.46
N THR A 491 -6.97 -30.73 -24.26
CA THR A 491 -7.01 -32.08 -24.84
C THR A 491 -5.66 -32.76 -24.87
N ALA A 492 -4.59 -32.06 -24.45
CA ALA A 492 -3.22 -32.57 -24.49
C ALA A 492 -2.89 -33.44 -23.28
N ASP A 493 -1.95 -34.36 -23.43
CA ASP A 493 -1.36 -35.12 -22.31
C ASP A 493 -0.38 -34.25 -21.51
N ALA A 494 0.33 -33.34 -22.18
CA ALA A 494 1.21 -32.34 -21.57
C ALA A 494 1.39 -31.14 -22.52
N VAL A 495 1.73 -29.97 -21.96
CA VAL A 495 2.10 -28.77 -22.73
C VAL A 495 3.29 -28.08 -22.05
N GLU A 496 4.28 -27.67 -22.85
CA GLU A 496 5.48 -26.97 -22.40
C GLU A 496 5.68 -25.68 -23.23
N TYR A 497 6.13 -24.60 -22.58
CA TYR A 497 6.48 -23.36 -23.27
C TYR A 497 7.85 -23.47 -23.92
N THR A 498 7.96 -23.03 -25.17
CA THR A 498 9.20 -23.05 -25.96
C THR A 498 9.49 -21.67 -26.58
N PRO A 499 10.70 -21.40 -27.09
CA PRO A 499 11.04 -20.10 -27.69
C PRO A 499 10.09 -19.66 -28.82
N GLY A 500 9.60 -20.61 -29.62
CA GLY A 500 8.65 -20.37 -30.71
C GLY A 500 7.17 -20.46 -30.32
N GLY A 501 6.82 -20.87 -29.10
CA GLY A 501 5.43 -20.99 -28.66
C GLY A 501 5.19 -22.14 -27.69
N TRP A 502 4.48 -23.17 -28.15
CA TRP A 502 4.02 -24.29 -27.33
C TRP A 502 4.42 -25.63 -27.93
N LEU A 503 5.00 -26.49 -27.10
CA LEU A 503 5.19 -27.91 -27.38
C LEU A 503 4.04 -28.69 -26.76
N VAL A 504 3.21 -29.29 -27.59
CA VAL A 504 1.99 -30.01 -27.17
C VAL A 504 2.21 -31.50 -27.35
N GLN A 505 2.16 -32.26 -26.26
CA GLN A 505 2.17 -33.72 -26.31
C GLN A 505 0.74 -34.24 -26.35
N LYS A 506 0.42 -35.02 -27.39
CA LYS A 506 -0.91 -35.64 -27.56
C LYS A 506 -0.79 -36.98 -28.26
N ASP A 507 -1.39 -38.01 -27.67
CA ASP A 507 -1.45 -39.37 -28.24
C ASP A 507 -0.05 -39.93 -28.56
N GLN A 508 0.89 -39.74 -27.63
CA GLN A 508 2.33 -40.08 -27.75
C GLN A 508 3.11 -39.35 -28.85
N GLN A 509 2.52 -38.35 -29.49
CA GLN A 509 3.19 -37.48 -30.47
C GLN A 509 3.37 -36.07 -29.92
N TYR A 510 4.34 -35.34 -30.49
CA TYR A 510 4.65 -33.97 -30.14
C TYR A 510 4.29 -33.04 -31.30
N PHE A 511 3.59 -31.96 -31.00
CA PHE A 511 3.18 -30.93 -31.97
C PHE A 511 3.77 -29.59 -31.56
N LEU A 512 4.40 -28.90 -32.50
CA LEU A 512 4.92 -27.56 -32.31
C LEU A 512 3.87 -26.55 -32.76
N MET A 513 3.53 -25.63 -31.86
CA MET A 513 2.58 -24.55 -32.13
C MET A 513 3.23 -23.20 -31.85
N ASN A 514 2.86 -22.19 -32.62
CA ASN A 514 3.25 -20.82 -32.35
C ASN A 514 2.52 -20.32 -31.10
N ARG A 515 2.83 -19.08 -30.68
CA ARG A 515 2.22 -18.48 -29.48
C ARG A 515 0.69 -18.35 -29.55
N ASP A 516 0.14 -18.25 -30.75
CA ASP A 516 -1.31 -18.19 -31.01
C ASP A 516 -1.97 -19.59 -31.12
N GLY A 517 -1.22 -20.67 -30.89
CA GLY A 517 -1.73 -22.04 -30.95
C GLY A 517 -1.84 -22.60 -32.37
N GLN A 518 -1.30 -21.91 -33.37
CA GLN A 518 -1.28 -22.40 -34.75
C GLN A 518 -0.11 -23.37 -34.95
N PRO A 519 -0.30 -24.51 -35.63
CA PRO A 519 0.79 -25.45 -35.88
C PRO A 519 1.94 -24.78 -36.65
N LEU A 520 3.16 -24.87 -36.12
CA LEU A 520 4.38 -24.44 -36.80
C LEU A 520 4.76 -25.41 -37.93
N HIS A 521 4.32 -26.67 -37.82
CA HIS A 521 4.56 -27.71 -38.82
C HIS A 521 3.31 -28.59 -38.95
N PRO A 522 2.95 -29.07 -40.17
CA PRO A 522 1.71 -29.81 -40.39
C PRO A 522 1.66 -31.22 -39.78
N GLN A 523 2.82 -31.85 -39.55
CA GLN A 523 2.93 -33.20 -38.98
C GLN A 523 3.38 -33.17 -37.51
N GLY A 524 3.00 -34.20 -36.74
CA GLY A 524 3.52 -34.46 -35.39
C GLY A 524 4.85 -35.24 -35.41
N PHE A 525 5.55 -35.22 -34.28
CA PHE A 525 6.89 -35.79 -34.14
C PHE A 525 6.94 -36.86 -33.03
N GLU A 526 7.84 -37.84 -33.16
CA GLU A 526 8.07 -38.87 -32.14
C GLU A 526 8.73 -38.31 -30.87
N ARG A 527 9.60 -37.32 -31.05
CA ARG A 527 10.35 -36.64 -29.99
C ARG A 527 10.76 -35.26 -30.46
N VAL A 528 10.79 -34.32 -29.52
CA VAL A 528 11.29 -32.95 -29.74
C VAL A 528 12.30 -32.60 -28.64
N ILE A 529 13.39 -31.97 -29.03
CA ILE A 529 14.33 -31.25 -28.16
C ILE A 529 14.48 -29.84 -28.72
N PHE A 530 14.82 -28.84 -27.90
CA PHE A 530 14.96 -27.48 -28.40
C PHE A 530 15.99 -26.65 -27.63
N ASN A 531 16.47 -25.59 -28.28
CA ASN A 531 17.22 -24.50 -27.67
C ASN A 531 16.60 -23.16 -28.09
N THR A 532 17.27 -22.05 -27.82
CA THR A 532 16.79 -20.70 -28.18
C THR A 532 16.62 -20.46 -29.69
N GLN A 533 17.14 -21.31 -30.60
CA GLN A 533 17.13 -21.07 -32.05
C GLN A 533 16.42 -22.17 -32.85
N PHE A 534 16.45 -23.42 -32.37
CA PHE A 534 16.09 -24.59 -33.16
C PHE A 534 15.26 -25.61 -32.38
N TYR A 535 14.49 -26.39 -33.13
CA TYR A 535 13.87 -27.63 -32.68
C TYR A 535 14.53 -28.83 -33.36
N GLY A 536 15.02 -29.77 -32.57
CA GLY A 536 15.46 -31.08 -33.03
C GLY A 536 14.25 -32.00 -32.99
N VAL A 537 13.86 -32.54 -34.13
CA VAL A 537 12.62 -33.31 -34.27
C VAL A 537 12.91 -34.71 -34.81
N LYS A 538 12.22 -35.72 -34.29
CA LYS A 538 12.38 -37.12 -34.72
C LYS A 538 11.16 -37.60 -35.53
N VAL A 539 11.41 -38.10 -36.73
CA VAL A 539 10.40 -38.61 -37.69
C VAL A 539 10.89 -39.92 -38.28
N ALA A 540 10.07 -40.97 -38.18
CA ALA A 540 10.37 -42.31 -38.68
C ALA A 540 11.75 -42.83 -38.21
N GLY A 541 12.08 -42.61 -36.94
CA GLY A 541 13.36 -43.01 -36.37
C GLY A 541 14.55 -42.08 -36.67
N ARG A 542 14.42 -41.10 -37.58
CA ARG A 542 15.49 -40.18 -38.01
C ARG A 542 15.30 -38.78 -37.43
N TRP A 543 16.39 -38.13 -37.08
CA TRP A 543 16.37 -36.75 -36.60
C TRP A 543 16.52 -35.75 -37.75
N GLY A 544 15.76 -34.66 -37.66
CA GLY A 544 15.88 -33.44 -38.43
C GLY A 544 15.92 -32.22 -37.51
N VAL A 545 16.09 -31.04 -38.09
CA VAL A 545 16.17 -29.77 -37.36
C VAL A 545 15.25 -28.75 -38.02
N LEU A 546 14.39 -28.12 -37.24
CA LEU A 546 13.55 -27.00 -37.65
C LEU A 546 14.08 -25.69 -37.06
N ASN A 547 13.87 -24.59 -37.78
CA ASN A 547 13.98 -23.26 -37.19
C ASN A 547 12.74 -22.96 -36.31
N GLN A 548 12.74 -21.80 -35.63
CA GLN A 548 11.61 -21.39 -34.80
C GLN A 548 10.27 -21.21 -35.55
N ALA A 549 10.33 -20.96 -36.86
CA ALA A 549 9.15 -20.85 -37.72
C ALA A 549 8.61 -22.21 -38.19
N GLY A 550 9.24 -23.32 -37.77
CA GLY A 550 8.82 -24.67 -38.13
C GLY A 550 9.27 -25.14 -39.51
N ALA A 551 10.11 -24.39 -40.22
CA ALA A 551 10.69 -24.82 -41.49
C ALA A 551 11.94 -25.68 -41.26
N PHE A 552 12.13 -26.72 -42.08
CA PHE A 552 13.31 -27.57 -42.00
C PHE A 552 14.57 -26.76 -42.30
N TYR A 553 15.42 -26.68 -41.28
CA TYR A 553 16.80 -26.27 -41.38
C TYR A 553 17.69 -27.44 -41.84
N LYS A 554 17.40 -28.65 -41.36
CA LYS A 554 17.96 -29.92 -41.86
C LYS A 554 16.86 -30.98 -41.92
N GLU A 555 16.68 -31.57 -43.10
CA GLU A 555 15.70 -32.65 -43.31
C GLU A 555 15.98 -33.87 -42.41
N PRO A 556 14.95 -34.65 -42.02
CA PRO A 556 15.13 -35.86 -41.21
C PRO A 556 15.97 -36.92 -41.94
N ALA A 557 17.24 -37.03 -41.56
CA ALA A 557 18.17 -38.01 -42.12
C ALA A 557 19.18 -38.55 -41.08
N TYR A 558 19.30 -37.89 -39.94
CA TYR A 558 20.40 -38.09 -39.00
C TYR A 558 20.06 -39.14 -37.92
N ASP A 559 21.06 -39.85 -37.43
CA ASP A 559 20.92 -40.82 -36.33
C ASP A 559 20.76 -40.11 -34.97
N SER A 560 21.36 -38.93 -34.82
CA SER A 560 21.23 -38.06 -33.64
C SER A 560 21.42 -36.58 -33.98
N VAL A 561 20.82 -35.72 -33.16
CA VAL A 561 21.00 -34.26 -33.14
C VAL A 561 21.34 -33.85 -31.72
N GLN A 562 22.37 -33.03 -31.56
CA GLN A 562 22.72 -32.39 -30.29
C GLN A 562 22.95 -30.90 -30.49
N PHE A 563 22.36 -30.08 -29.61
CA PHE A 563 22.64 -28.65 -29.53
C PHE A 563 23.90 -28.43 -28.70
N LEU A 564 24.96 -27.94 -29.34
CA LEU A 564 26.21 -27.62 -28.67
C LEU A 564 26.22 -26.17 -28.17
N ALA A 565 25.66 -25.26 -28.96
CA ALA A 565 25.44 -23.86 -28.63
C ALA A 565 24.15 -23.37 -29.32
N GLU A 566 23.81 -22.08 -29.20
CA GLU A 566 22.64 -21.50 -29.88
C GLU A 566 22.63 -21.79 -31.39
N ASN A 567 23.79 -21.64 -32.04
CA ASN A 567 23.94 -21.76 -33.50
C ASN A 567 24.86 -22.90 -33.96
N ILE A 568 25.19 -23.86 -33.08
CA ILE A 568 26.08 -24.97 -33.41
C ILE A 568 25.39 -26.29 -33.10
N LEU A 569 25.24 -27.11 -34.14
CA LEU A 569 24.58 -28.41 -34.09
C LEU A 569 25.59 -29.51 -34.34
N LEU A 570 25.56 -30.57 -33.54
CA LEU A 570 26.29 -31.79 -33.80
C LEU A 570 25.32 -32.84 -34.35
N LEU A 571 25.64 -33.38 -35.52
CA LEU A 571 24.80 -34.29 -36.31
C LEU A 571 25.58 -35.57 -36.60
N SER A 572 24.98 -36.74 -36.35
CA SER A 572 25.57 -38.03 -36.71
C SER A 572 24.81 -38.70 -37.86
N LEU A 573 25.54 -39.24 -38.84
CA LEU A 573 24.98 -40.00 -39.96
C LEU A 573 25.92 -41.14 -40.37
N ASN A 574 25.50 -42.40 -40.17
CA ASN A 574 26.25 -43.61 -40.52
C ASN A 574 27.70 -43.57 -39.99
N ASP A 575 27.85 -43.44 -38.67
CA ASP A 575 29.12 -43.28 -37.94
C ASP A 575 29.93 -42.01 -38.25
N ASN A 576 29.45 -41.16 -39.16
CA ASN A 576 30.08 -39.88 -39.45
C ASN A 576 29.52 -38.78 -38.54
N LEU A 577 30.42 -37.93 -38.06
CA LEU A 577 30.11 -36.80 -37.20
C LEU A 577 30.30 -35.49 -37.96
N PHE A 578 29.28 -34.65 -37.94
CA PHE A 578 29.30 -33.34 -38.58
C PHE A 578 28.91 -32.27 -37.58
N ALA A 579 29.52 -31.10 -37.68
CA ALA A 579 28.99 -29.90 -37.02
C ALA A 579 28.43 -28.94 -38.07
N ALA A 580 27.20 -28.49 -37.85
CA ALA A 580 26.56 -27.44 -38.63
C ALA A 580 26.80 -26.08 -37.95
N PHE A 581 27.22 -25.10 -38.76
CA PHE A 581 27.44 -23.72 -38.35
C PHE A 581 26.64 -22.77 -39.25
N GLY A 582 25.86 -21.87 -38.65
CA GLY A 582 25.04 -20.93 -39.42
C GLY A 582 24.10 -21.64 -40.38
N GLN A 583 23.80 -21.09 -41.56
CA GLN A 583 22.84 -21.72 -42.48
C GLN A 583 23.43 -22.83 -43.38
N ASP A 584 24.65 -22.62 -43.90
CA ASP A 584 25.14 -23.43 -45.02
C ASP A 584 26.39 -24.25 -44.72
N LYS A 585 27.11 -23.96 -43.63
CA LYS A 585 28.43 -24.56 -43.41
C LYS A 585 28.34 -25.82 -42.57
N MET A 586 28.72 -26.93 -43.20
CA MET A 586 28.89 -28.23 -42.57
C MET A 586 30.36 -28.61 -42.57
N VAL A 587 30.89 -28.96 -41.39
CA VAL A 587 32.27 -29.42 -41.26
C VAL A 587 32.26 -30.86 -40.77
N ASN A 588 33.01 -31.73 -41.45
CA ASN A 588 33.18 -33.13 -41.07
C ASN A 588 34.22 -33.25 -39.95
N PHE A 589 33.83 -33.87 -38.84
CA PHE A 589 34.66 -34.08 -37.65
C PHE A 589 35.07 -35.55 -37.43
N ASN A 590 34.90 -36.43 -38.42
CA ASN A 590 35.19 -37.87 -38.31
C ASN A 590 36.61 -38.22 -37.84
N ARG A 591 37.58 -37.32 -38.09
CA ARG A 591 38.98 -37.53 -37.69
C ARG A 591 39.23 -37.28 -36.19
N TYR A 592 38.25 -36.74 -35.49
CA TYR A 592 38.34 -36.36 -34.08
C TYR A 592 37.55 -37.36 -33.23
N GLN A 593 38.11 -37.75 -32.09
CA GLN A 593 37.45 -38.66 -31.14
C GLN A 593 36.47 -37.92 -30.24
N LYS A 594 36.68 -36.61 -30.03
CA LYS A 594 35.88 -35.79 -29.13
C LYS A 594 35.73 -34.38 -29.69
N VAL A 595 34.51 -33.86 -29.65
CA VAL A 595 34.18 -32.46 -30.01
C VAL A 595 33.42 -31.85 -28.84
N GLU A 596 33.89 -30.71 -28.36
CA GLU A 596 33.32 -29.99 -27.22
C GLU A 596 33.20 -28.50 -27.54
N VAL A 597 32.29 -27.82 -26.84
CA VAL A 597 32.21 -26.36 -26.89
C VAL A 597 33.12 -25.77 -25.83
N LEU A 598 33.98 -24.86 -26.27
CA LEU A 598 34.72 -23.96 -25.41
C LEU A 598 33.99 -22.61 -25.41
N THR A 599 33.41 -22.27 -24.26
CA THR A 599 32.67 -21.03 -24.03
C THR A 599 33.03 -20.42 -22.68
N ASN A 600 32.85 -19.12 -22.55
CA ASN A 600 33.04 -18.43 -21.28
C ASN A 600 31.86 -18.75 -20.35
N LYS A 601 32.15 -19.44 -19.24
CA LYS A 601 31.13 -20.04 -18.36
C LYS A 601 30.62 -19.12 -17.25
N PHE A 602 31.09 -17.87 -17.12
CA PHE A 602 30.76 -17.00 -15.98
C PHE A 602 30.58 -15.53 -16.38
N THR A 603 29.45 -14.94 -15.94
CA THR A 603 29.11 -13.50 -15.90
C THR A 603 29.55 -12.67 -17.10
N LEU A 604 28.74 -12.73 -18.16
CA LEU A 604 28.70 -11.68 -19.17
C LEU A 604 27.97 -10.47 -18.58
N GLY A 605 28.52 -9.27 -18.71
CA GLY A 605 27.72 -8.06 -18.54
C GLY A 605 26.57 -8.05 -19.56
N ALA A 606 25.50 -7.28 -19.33
CA ALA A 606 24.30 -7.25 -20.18
C ALA A 606 24.56 -7.00 -21.70
N ASN A 607 25.77 -6.57 -22.05
CA ASN A 607 26.20 -6.23 -23.41
C ASN A 607 27.29 -7.15 -23.99
N GLU A 608 27.69 -8.23 -23.32
CA GLU A 608 28.73 -9.14 -23.84
C GLU A 608 28.13 -10.41 -24.47
N THR A 609 28.54 -10.72 -25.70
CA THR A 609 28.07 -11.94 -26.43
C THR A 609 28.91 -13.15 -26.01
N PRO A 610 28.28 -14.31 -25.70
CA PRO A 610 29.03 -15.51 -25.38
C PRO A 610 29.93 -15.93 -26.55
N VAL A 611 31.16 -16.31 -26.23
CA VAL A 611 32.09 -16.84 -27.22
C VAL A 611 31.80 -18.34 -27.36
N TYR A 612 31.54 -18.82 -28.57
CA TYR A 612 31.34 -20.24 -28.86
C TYR A 612 32.42 -20.72 -29.83
N LEU A 613 33.40 -21.46 -29.30
CA LEU A 613 34.45 -22.13 -30.09
C LEU A 613 34.24 -23.63 -30.00
N LEU A 614 34.60 -24.38 -31.05
CA LEU A 614 34.64 -25.84 -30.99
C LEU A 614 36.06 -26.33 -30.79
N LEU A 615 36.23 -27.10 -29.72
CA LEU A 615 37.45 -27.82 -29.39
C LEU A 615 37.33 -29.25 -29.89
N ALA A 616 38.17 -29.64 -30.83
CA ALA A 616 38.19 -30.98 -31.40
C ALA A 616 39.50 -31.69 -31.06
N THR A 617 39.41 -32.89 -30.50
CA THR A 617 40.56 -33.69 -30.04
C THR A 617 40.76 -34.90 -30.94
N ASP A 618 41.95 -35.04 -31.52
CA ASP A 618 42.31 -36.16 -32.39
C ASP A 618 42.68 -37.43 -31.59
N ALA A 619 42.89 -38.55 -32.29
CA ALA A 619 43.24 -39.82 -31.66
C ALA A 619 44.59 -39.84 -30.91
N ALA A 620 45.45 -38.86 -31.15
CA ALA A 620 46.71 -38.67 -30.44
C ALA A 620 46.55 -37.73 -29.22
N GLY A 621 45.33 -37.29 -28.91
CA GLY A 621 45.04 -36.34 -27.83
C GLY A 621 45.35 -34.89 -28.19
N ARG A 622 45.67 -34.57 -29.45
CA ARG A 622 45.99 -33.19 -29.86
C ARG A 622 44.74 -32.41 -30.18
N GLN A 623 44.72 -31.16 -29.73
CA GLN A 623 43.57 -30.29 -29.84
C GLN A 623 43.67 -29.33 -31.02
N SER A 624 42.54 -29.14 -31.69
CA SER A 624 42.30 -28.11 -32.70
C SER A 624 41.13 -27.23 -32.25
N LEU A 625 41.18 -25.97 -32.62
CA LEU A 625 40.14 -24.99 -32.26
C LEU A 625 39.51 -24.41 -33.52
N PHE A 626 38.18 -24.33 -33.51
CA PHE A 626 37.37 -23.77 -34.59
C PHE A 626 36.51 -22.63 -34.06
N ASN A 627 36.33 -21.58 -34.86
CA ASN A 627 35.44 -20.47 -34.52
C ASN A 627 33.95 -20.82 -34.77
N SER A 628 33.05 -19.89 -34.41
CA SER A 628 31.60 -20.00 -34.61
C SER A 628 31.16 -20.11 -36.07
N GLN A 629 32.05 -19.79 -37.01
CA GLN A 629 31.86 -19.94 -38.44
C GLN A 629 32.44 -21.28 -38.94
N GLY A 630 32.93 -22.16 -38.06
CA GLY A 630 33.53 -23.44 -38.43
C GLY A 630 34.87 -23.33 -39.17
N GLU A 631 35.56 -22.19 -39.06
CA GLU A 631 36.93 -22.02 -39.56
C GLU A 631 37.92 -22.49 -38.51
N GLN A 632 38.97 -23.20 -38.94
CA GLN A 632 40.00 -23.69 -38.04
C GLN A 632 40.98 -22.56 -37.71
N ILE A 633 40.93 -22.07 -36.46
CA ILE A 633 41.81 -21.00 -35.96
C ILE A 633 43.10 -21.55 -35.33
N MET A 634 43.07 -22.75 -34.75
CA MET A 634 44.28 -23.42 -34.23
C MET A 634 44.38 -24.84 -34.75
N ALA A 635 45.47 -25.14 -35.46
CA ALA A 635 45.72 -26.45 -36.08
C ALA A 635 46.31 -27.49 -35.12
N SER A 636 45.97 -28.77 -35.30
CA SER A 636 46.32 -29.93 -34.44
C SER A 636 47.82 -30.07 -34.14
N ARG A 637 48.29 -29.33 -33.12
CA ARG A 637 49.66 -29.39 -32.58
C ARG A 637 49.75 -29.03 -31.10
N TYR A 638 48.61 -28.81 -30.44
CA TYR A 638 48.53 -28.38 -29.05
C TYR A 638 48.06 -29.53 -28.17
N ASP A 639 48.68 -29.66 -27.01
CA ASP A 639 48.35 -30.68 -26.01
C ASP A 639 47.07 -30.27 -25.26
N ARG A 640 46.89 -28.96 -25.05
CA ARG A 640 45.72 -28.38 -24.38
C ARG A 640 45.44 -26.97 -24.88
N ILE A 641 44.17 -26.62 -25.06
CA ILE A 641 43.66 -25.27 -25.35
C ILE A 641 42.53 -24.97 -24.37
N ALA A 642 42.52 -23.76 -23.80
CA ALA A 642 41.48 -23.30 -22.90
C ALA A 642 41.24 -21.80 -23.07
N LEU A 643 40.04 -21.32 -22.72
CA LEU A 643 39.75 -19.89 -22.61
C LEU A 643 40.41 -19.31 -21.35
N LEU A 644 40.86 -18.07 -21.48
CA LEU A 644 41.52 -17.31 -20.44
C LEU A 644 40.84 -15.93 -20.37
N GLY A 645 39.86 -15.78 -19.46
CA GLY A 645 38.96 -14.62 -19.49
C GLY A 645 38.04 -14.63 -20.72
N ASN A 646 37.59 -13.44 -21.15
CA ASN A 646 36.62 -13.31 -22.25
C ASN A 646 37.26 -13.28 -23.65
N GLN A 647 38.51 -12.83 -23.77
CA GLN A 647 39.11 -12.48 -25.07
C GLN A 647 40.45 -13.18 -25.37
N LEU A 648 40.93 -14.05 -24.49
CA LEU A 648 42.23 -14.70 -24.64
C LEU A 648 42.10 -16.22 -24.60
N LEU A 649 43.03 -16.88 -25.28
CA LEU A 649 43.22 -18.31 -25.27
C LEU A 649 44.56 -18.63 -24.62
N MET A 650 44.57 -19.67 -23.82
CA MET A 650 45.77 -20.35 -23.38
C MET A 650 45.94 -21.60 -24.22
N ALA A 651 47.14 -21.81 -24.77
CA ALA A 651 47.48 -23.08 -25.41
C ALA A 651 48.82 -23.63 -24.92
N GLU A 652 48.84 -24.94 -24.65
CA GLU A 652 49.99 -25.69 -24.21
C GLU A 652 50.56 -26.51 -25.37
N ARG A 653 51.88 -26.41 -25.55
CA ARG A 653 52.63 -27.23 -26.50
C ARG A 653 53.96 -27.63 -25.87
N ASN A 654 54.27 -28.93 -25.83
CA ASN A 654 55.50 -29.46 -25.25
C ASN A 654 55.69 -29.03 -23.78
N ARG A 655 54.63 -29.05 -22.97
CA ARG A 655 54.61 -28.56 -21.58
C ARG A 655 54.96 -27.09 -21.39
N LYS A 656 54.80 -26.28 -22.44
CA LYS A 656 54.98 -24.83 -22.39
C LYS A 656 53.71 -24.13 -22.81
N THR A 657 53.31 -23.16 -22.01
CA THR A 657 52.10 -22.37 -22.19
C THR A 657 52.41 -21.06 -22.91
N GLY A 658 51.61 -20.74 -23.93
CA GLY A 658 51.52 -19.43 -24.57
C GLY A 658 50.11 -18.85 -24.48
N ILE A 659 50.00 -17.54 -24.71
CA ILE A 659 48.74 -16.79 -24.71
C ILE A 659 48.48 -16.27 -26.12
N TYR A 660 47.24 -16.43 -26.56
CA TYR A 660 46.79 -16.14 -27.92
C TYR A 660 45.50 -15.31 -27.86
N ASP A 661 45.19 -14.57 -28.92
CA ASP A 661 43.85 -13.98 -29.10
C ASP A 661 42.83 -15.05 -29.57
N LEU A 662 41.55 -14.67 -29.67
CA LEU A 662 40.49 -15.57 -30.15
C LEU A 662 40.62 -15.96 -31.64
N GLN A 663 41.52 -15.31 -32.40
CA GLN A 663 41.84 -15.64 -33.78
C GLN A 663 43.05 -16.58 -33.89
N GLY A 664 43.69 -16.92 -32.77
CA GLY A 664 44.86 -17.79 -32.70
C GLY A 664 46.20 -17.08 -32.92
N ASN A 665 46.23 -15.75 -32.97
CA ASN A 665 47.47 -14.99 -33.05
C ASN A 665 48.20 -15.00 -31.71
N THR A 666 49.52 -15.06 -31.74
CA THR A 666 50.34 -15.13 -30.51
C THR A 666 50.47 -13.76 -29.86
N ILE A 667 50.04 -13.63 -28.60
CA ILE A 667 50.25 -12.44 -27.76
C ILE A 667 51.48 -12.65 -26.87
N VAL A 668 51.53 -13.78 -26.15
CA VAL A 668 52.65 -14.16 -25.30
C VAL A 668 53.19 -15.52 -25.78
N PRO A 669 54.44 -15.60 -26.28
CA PRO A 669 54.99 -16.84 -26.81
C PRO A 669 55.03 -18.00 -25.81
N ALA A 670 54.86 -19.23 -26.30
CA ALA A 670 54.84 -20.43 -25.49
C ALA A 670 56.21 -20.79 -24.87
N ARG A 671 56.49 -20.26 -23.67
CA ARG A 671 57.73 -20.52 -22.91
C ARG A 671 57.55 -20.62 -21.38
N TYR A 672 56.31 -20.52 -20.91
CA TYR A 672 55.96 -20.51 -19.49
C TYR A 672 55.55 -21.92 -19.05
N ASP A 673 55.72 -22.24 -17.77
CA ASP A 673 55.33 -23.54 -17.20
C ASP A 673 53.82 -23.59 -16.90
N GLY A 674 53.16 -22.43 -16.82
CA GLY A 674 51.72 -22.30 -16.67
C GLY A 674 51.27 -20.85 -16.79
N ALA A 675 49.96 -20.64 -16.97
CA ALA A 675 49.32 -19.34 -16.90
C ALA A 675 47.91 -19.44 -16.31
N GLY A 676 47.38 -18.33 -15.78
CA GLY A 676 46.03 -18.26 -15.23
C GLY A 676 45.45 -16.86 -15.38
N PHE A 677 44.13 -16.73 -15.44
CA PHE A 677 43.45 -15.44 -15.53
C PHE A 677 42.93 -15.05 -14.15
N PHE A 678 43.22 -13.83 -13.71
CA PHE A 678 42.75 -13.32 -12.43
C PHE A 678 42.56 -11.80 -12.53
N ASN A 679 41.38 -11.30 -12.17
CA ASN A 679 41.00 -9.88 -12.17
C ASN A 679 41.44 -9.12 -13.44
N GLY A 680 41.05 -9.61 -14.63
CA GLY A 680 41.36 -8.96 -15.90
C GLY A 680 42.77 -9.21 -16.43
N ARG A 681 43.65 -9.89 -15.69
CA ARG A 681 45.08 -10.03 -16.00
C ARG A 681 45.51 -11.49 -16.09
N VAL A 682 46.62 -11.74 -16.79
CA VAL A 682 47.18 -13.08 -16.98
C VAL A 682 48.38 -13.28 -16.06
N MET A 683 48.26 -14.13 -15.04
CA MET A 683 49.37 -14.60 -14.22
C MET A 683 50.20 -15.61 -15.00
N LEU A 684 51.53 -15.49 -14.95
CA LEU A 684 52.48 -16.33 -15.67
C LEU A 684 53.42 -17.03 -14.67
N LEU A 685 53.59 -18.34 -14.81
CA LEU A 685 54.51 -19.15 -13.99
C LEU A 685 55.71 -19.58 -14.82
N GLN A 686 56.92 -19.32 -14.33
CA GLN A 686 58.15 -19.84 -14.92
C GLN A 686 59.17 -20.16 -13.84
N ARG A 687 59.65 -21.40 -13.82
CA ARG A 687 60.66 -21.92 -12.88
C ARG A 687 60.33 -21.61 -11.41
N GLY A 688 59.05 -21.75 -11.03
CA GLY A 688 58.57 -21.50 -9.67
C GLY A 688 58.46 -20.02 -9.29
N LYS A 689 58.62 -19.08 -10.24
CA LYS A 689 58.41 -17.65 -10.04
C LYS A 689 57.20 -17.16 -10.83
N PHE A 690 56.51 -16.16 -10.28
CA PHE A 690 55.32 -15.55 -10.85
C PHE A 690 55.65 -14.21 -11.51
N GLY A 691 55.01 -13.99 -12.65
CA GLY A 691 54.94 -12.73 -13.39
C GLY A 691 53.50 -12.48 -13.84
N MET A 692 53.30 -11.44 -14.63
CA MET A 692 51.96 -11.02 -15.06
C MET A 692 52.02 -10.39 -16.44
N PHE A 693 51.02 -10.66 -17.26
CA PHE A 693 50.73 -9.89 -18.47
C PHE A 693 49.41 -9.14 -18.27
N ASP A 694 49.45 -7.83 -18.47
CA ASP A 694 48.28 -6.96 -18.47
C ASP A 694 47.81 -6.77 -19.92
N PRO A 695 46.66 -7.35 -20.31
CA PRO A 695 46.15 -7.24 -21.68
C PRO A 695 45.76 -5.82 -22.08
N THR A 696 45.34 -4.98 -21.12
CA THR A 696 44.91 -3.60 -21.35
C THR A 696 46.10 -2.71 -21.64
N LEU A 697 47.17 -2.84 -20.85
CA LEU A 697 48.41 -2.08 -21.03
C LEU A 697 49.36 -2.72 -22.06
N GLN A 698 49.04 -3.92 -22.57
CA GLN A 698 49.91 -4.77 -23.37
C GLN A 698 51.33 -4.93 -22.76
N HIS A 699 51.42 -4.95 -21.44
CA HIS A 699 52.69 -4.95 -20.72
C HIS A 699 52.95 -6.27 -20.00
N LEU A 700 54.22 -6.70 -20.00
CA LEU A 700 54.68 -7.96 -19.39
C LEU A 700 55.61 -7.67 -18.21
N ILE A 701 55.17 -8.03 -17.02
CA ILE A 701 56.01 -8.17 -15.83
C ILE A 701 56.63 -9.57 -15.84
N PRO A 702 57.96 -9.70 -15.99
CA PRO A 702 58.61 -11.00 -16.11
C PRO A 702 58.49 -11.80 -14.81
N PRO A 703 58.44 -13.15 -14.89
CA PRO A 703 58.37 -13.98 -13.69
C PRO A 703 59.60 -13.84 -12.78
N GLN A 704 59.40 -13.22 -11.61
CA GLN A 704 60.46 -13.04 -10.59
C GLN A 704 59.95 -13.08 -9.14
N TYR A 705 58.63 -13.18 -8.93
CA TYR A 705 57.99 -13.10 -7.61
C TYR A 705 57.65 -14.48 -7.05
N GLU A 706 57.52 -14.59 -5.74
CA GLU A 706 57.27 -15.87 -5.03
C GLU A 706 55.78 -16.24 -4.98
N ALA A 707 54.91 -15.27 -5.21
CA ALA A 707 53.46 -15.45 -5.29
C ALA A 707 52.88 -14.62 -6.44
N THR A 708 51.63 -14.90 -6.81
CA THR A 708 50.87 -14.14 -7.80
C THR A 708 50.76 -12.67 -7.42
N LEU A 709 50.88 -11.78 -8.41
CA LEU A 709 50.71 -10.35 -8.21
C LEU A 709 49.24 -10.01 -8.04
N ARG A 710 48.92 -9.14 -7.08
CA ARG A 710 47.54 -8.69 -6.79
C ARG A 710 47.42 -7.19 -7.03
N PRO A 711 46.38 -6.67 -7.70
CA PRO A 711 46.12 -5.23 -7.70
C PRO A 711 45.98 -4.68 -6.29
N LEU A 712 46.44 -3.45 -6.06
CA LEU A 712 46.18 -2.75 -4.81
C LEU A 712 44.73 -2.25 -4.71
N ALA A 713 44.25 -1.61 -5.78
CA ALA A 713 42.86 -1.18 -5.98
C ALA A 713 42.58 -1.07 -7.49
N GLU A 714 41.31 -1.15 -7.90
CA GLU A 714 40.92 -1.09 -9.32
C GLU A 714 41.29 0.25 -9.99
N SER A 715 41.26 1.34 -9.22
CA SER A 715 41.64 2.69 -9.65
C SER A 715 43.15 2.87 -9.83
N THR A 716 43.97 1.89 -9.47
CA THR A 716 45.44 2.02 -9.44
C THR A 716 46.12 1.07 -10.42
N ASN A 717 47.24 1.52 -10.98
CA ASN A 717 48.15 0.67 -11.76
C ASN A 717 49.30 0.11 -10.90
N ALA A 718 49.01 -0.21 -9.63
CA ALA A 718 49.98 -0.70 -8.66
C ALA A 718 49.64 -2.12 -8.18
N TYR A 719 50.69 -2.91 -7.90
CA TYR A 719 50.58 -4.34 -7.63
C TYR A 719 51.34 -4.75 -6.37
N ILE A 720 50.66 -5.49 -5.50
CA ILE A 720 51.28 -6.14 -4.36
C ILE A 720 51.99 -7.40 -4.84
N ALA A 721 53.28 -7.51 -4.54
CA ALA A 721 54.11 -8.65 -4.92
C ALA A 721 54.90 -9.19 -3.72
N LEU A 722 55.21 -10.49 -3.74
CA LEU A 722 55.99 -11.17 -2.70
C LEU A 722 57.40 -11.47 -3.22
N LYS A 723 58.43 -10.99 -2.51
CA LYS A 723 59.83 -11.23 -2.88
C LYS A 723 60.66 -11.43 -1.61
N LYS A 724 61.40 -12.53 -1.53
CA LYS A 724 62.22 -12.90 -0.35
C LYS A 724 61.38 -12.96 0.95
N GLY A 725 60.16 -13.46 0.88
CA GLY A 725 59.29 -13.63 2.05
C GLY A 725 58.56 -12.39 2.58
N SER A 726 58.75 -11.21 1.97
CA SER A 726 58.07 -9.97 2.38
C SER A 726 57.31 -9.31 1.22
N TYR A 727 56.21 -8.65 1.53
CA TYR A 727 55.40 -7.93 0.54
C TYR A 727 55.99 -6.55 0.25
N GLY A 728 55.86 -6.14 -1.00
CA GLY A 728 56.14 -4.79 -1.50
C GLY A 728 55.09 -4.40 -2.55
N LEU A 729 55.07 -3.12 -2.89
CA LEU A 729 54.20 -2.55 -3.92
C LEU A 729 55.05 -2.16 -5.13
N ILE A 730 54.63 -2.53 -6.34
CA ILE A 730 55.30 -2.16 -7.59
C ILE A 730 54.34 -1.44 -8.53
N ASP A 731 54.87 -0.59 -9.41
CA ASP A 731 54.11 0.01 -10.52
C ASP A 731 53.91 -0.99 -11.67
N SER A 732 53.19 -0.56 -12.72
CA SER A 732 52.96 -1.38 -13.92
C SER A 732 54.21 -1.62 -14.76
N GLN A 733 55.28 -0.84 -14.55
CA GLN A 733 56.61 -1.02 -15.15
C GLN A 733 57.54 -1.87 -14.28
N ASN A 734 57.02 -2.47 -13.20
CA ASN A 734 57.73 -3.35 -12.29
C ASN A 734 58.81 -2.64 -11.44
N HIS A 735 58.69 -1.33 -11.21
CA HIS A 735 59.50 -0.58 -10.26
C HIS A 735 58.87 -0.59 -8.86
N PRO A 736 59.65 -0.72 -7.77
CA PRO A 736 59.12 -0.73 -6.41
C PRO A 736 58.67 0.68 -5.96
N LEU A 737 57.40 0.79 -5.57
CA LEU A 737 56.78 1.94 -4.91
C LEU A 737 56.85 1.83 -3.38
N ILE A 738 56.72 0.60 -2.84
CA ILE A 738 56.94 0.26 -1.43
C ILE A 738 57.93 -0.92 -1.40
N PRO A 739 59.01 -0.86 -0.61
CA PRO A 739 59.99 -1.93 -0.54
C PRO A 739 59.39 -3.25 -0.05
N PHE A 740 60.07 -4.35 -0.38
CA PHE A 740 59.70 -5.70 0.05
C PHE A 740 60.11 -5.95 1.50
N THR A 741 59.47 -5.26 2.44
CA THR A 741 59.71 -5.36 3.90
C THR A 741 58.42 -5.40 4.71
N MET A 742 57.26 -5.52 4.06
CA MET A 742 55.95 -5.42 4.70
C MET A 742 55.32 -6.79 4.93
N ASP A 743 54.57 -6.91 6.02
CA ASP A 743 53.75 -8.08 6.35
C ASP A 743 52.42 -8.04 5.57
N GLU A 744 51.85 -6.85 5.38
CA GLU A 744 50.59 -6.63 4.65
C GLU A 744 50.55 -5.23 4.02
N ILE A 745 49.82 -5.04 2.92
CA ILE A 745 49.61 -3.75 2.24
C ILE A 745 48.14 -3.65 1.84
N ARG A 746 47.51 -2.51 2.14
CA ARG A 746 46.13 -2.17 1.78
C ARG A 746 46.05 -0.76 1.19
N HIS A 747 45.07 -0.53 0.31
CA HIS A 747 44.83 0.78 -0.28
C HIS A 747 44.27 1.77 0.76
N TRP A 748 44.57 3.06 0.61
CA TRP A 748 43.93 4.13 1.37
C TRP A 748 43.50 5.26 0.43
N THR A 749 44.47 5.94 -0.20
CA THR A 749 44.24 6.97 -1.22
C THR A 749 45.30 6.85 -2.31
N GLU A 750 45.18 7.64 -3.37
CA GLU A 750 46.25 7.74 -4.36
C GLU A 750 47.56 8.18 -3.68
N GLY A 751 48.63 7.39 -3.88
CA GLY A 751 49.94 7.66 -3.30
C GLY A 751 50.13 7.28 -1.83
N ILE A 752 49.10 6.79 -1.13
CA ILE A 752 49.19 6.39 0.29
C ILE A 752 48.58 4.99 0.49
N SER A 753 49.28 4.13 1.22
CA SER A 753 48.80 2.80 1.60
C SER A 753 48.89 2.57 3.09
N LEU A 754 48.00 1.73 3.60
CA LEU A 754 48.11 1.16 4.94
C LEU A 754 49.02 -0.06 4.85
N VAL A 755 50.13 -0.05 5.55
CA VAL A 755 51.07 -1.18 5.58
C VAL A 755 51.17 -1.73 6.99
N ARG A 756 51.27 -3.06 7.08
CA ARG A 756 51.56 -3.74 8.34
C ARG A 756 53.03 -4.13 8.37
N GLN A 757 53.72 -3.73 9.42
CA GLN A 757 55.13 -4.06 9.65
C GLN A 757 55.36 -4.37 11.13
N ASN A 758 55.97 -5.51 11.42
CA ASN A 758 56.19 -6.01 12.79
C ASN A 758 54.88 -6.10 13.58
N GLY A 759 53.80 -6.51 12.91
CA GLY A 759 52.49 -6.70 13.54
C GLY A 759 51.65 -5.44 13.73
N ARG A 760 52.18 -4.24 13.49
CA ARG A 760 51.46 -2.95 13.61
C ARG A 760 51.19 -2.29 12.27
N TRP A 761 50.11 -1.50 12.19
CA TRP A 761 49.68 -0.78 11.00
C TRP A 761 50.19 0.67 10.99
N VAL A 762 50.61 1.17 9.83
CA VAL A 762 50.97 2.59 9.60
C VAL A 762 50.50 3.04 8.22
N PHE A 763 50.26 4.34 8.05
CA PHE A 763 50.17 4.95 6.73
C PHE A 763 51.56 5.07 6.11
N TRP A 764 51.66 4.83 4.80
CA TRP A 764 52.91 4.84 4.05
C TRP A 764 52.73 5.56 2.73
N GLU A 765 53.55 6.58 2.50
CA GLU A 765 53.54 7.33 1.23
C GLU A 765 54.46 6.66 0.20
N TRP A 766 53.93 6.45 -1.01
CA TRP A 766 54.63 5.74 -2.07
C TRP A 766 55.92 6.48 -2.46
N GLY A 767 57.04 5.75 -2.57
CA GLY A 767 58.33 6.31 -2.96
C GLY A 767 59.13 7.04 -1.86
N LYS A 768 58.53 7.42 -0.72
CA LYS A 768 59.25 8.12 0.38
C LYS A 768 60.01 7.20 1.34
N ASN A 769 59.73 5.89 1.29
CA ASN A 769 60.43 4.85 2.05
C ASN A 769 60.42 5.01 3.59
N GLU A 770 59.41 5.69 4.14
CA GLU A 770 59.20 5.84 5.59
C GLU A 770 57.70 5.89 5.94
N ALA A 771 57.36 5.63 7.20
CA ALA A 771 55.99 5.68 7.69
C ALA A 771 55.52 7.14 7.86
N ALA A 772 54.28 7.41 7.44
CA ALA A 772 53.63 8.72 7.50
C ALA A 772 52.73 8.90 8.74
N SER A 773 52.66 7.91 9.63
CA SER A 773 51.83 7.96 10.85
C SER A 773 52.44 7.19 12.02
N GLU A 774 51.91 7.43 13.21
CA GLU A 774 52.18 6.57 14.36
C GLU A 774 51.62 5.15 14.15
N PRO A 775 52.25 4.11 14.75
CA PRO A 775 51.79 2.72 14.67
C PRO A 775 50.43 2.50 15.35
N MET A 776 49.61 1.66 14.73
CA MET A 776 48.28 1.25 15.20
C MET A 776 48.28 -0.27 15.46
N ASP A 777 47.59 -0.72 16.49
CA ASP A 777 47.56 -2.14 16.88
C ASP A 777 46.60 -2.94 15.97
N ALA A 778 45.44 -2.37 15.64
CA ALA A 778 44.49 -2.93 14.67
C ALA A 778 43.74 -1.84 13.87
N ILE A 779 43.17 -2.24 12.73
CA ILE A 779 42.29 -1.42 11.89
C ILE A 779 41.09 -2.25 11.43
N ARG A 780 39.92 -1.61 11.29
CA ARG A 780 38.72 -2.19 10.68
C ARG A 780 38.08 -1.17 9.75
N PHE A 781 37.85 -1.53 8.49
CA PHE A 781 37.10 -0.67 7.57
C PHE A 781 35.62 -0.67 7.97
N LEU A 782 35.06 0.54 8.11
CA LEU A 782 33.64 0.76 8.36
C LEU A 782 32.90 0.97 7.03
N ARG A 783 33.52 1.74 6.13
CA ARG A 783 32.98 2.05 4.79
C ARG A 783 34.12 2.09 3.77
N GLU A 784 33.90 1.49 2.60
CA GLU A 784 34.82 1.52 1.46
C GLU A 784 34.02 1.82 0.18
N THR A 785 33.96 3.09 -0.22
CA THR A 785 33.42 3.52 -1.52
C THR A 785 34.56 4.06 -2.41
N PRO A 786 34.33 4.22 -3.72
CA PRO A 786 35.31 4.85 -4.61
C PRO A 786 35.69 6.29 -4.18
N GLU A 787 34.78 6.99 -3.50
CA GLU A 787 34.94 8.38 -3.06
C GLU A 787 35.55 8.50 -1.66
N GLU A 788 35.27 7.55 -0.77
CA GLU A 788 35.70 7.62 0.63
C GLU A 788 35.98 6.22 1.23
N SER A 789 37.10 6.11 1.94
CA SER A 789 37.38 5.01 2.85
C SER A 789 37.35 5.52 4.29
N VAL A 790 36.59 4.84 5.15
CA VAL A 790 36.48 5.12 6.58
C VAL A 790 36.93 3.89 7.35
N LEU A 791 37.81 4.09 8.34
CA LEU A 791 38.30 3.03 9.20
C LEU A 791 38.22 3.38 10.69
N ARG A 792 37.91 2.36 11.49
CA ARG A 792 38.08 2.34 12.95
C ARG A 792 39.51 1.90 13.26
N VAL A 793 40.23 2.70 14.03
CA VAL A 793 41.61 2.46 14.48
C VAL A 793 41.60 2.00 15.93
N GLU A 794 42.49 1.07 16.26
CA GLU A 794 42.77 0.63 17.64
C GLU A 794 44.21 0.95 18.05
N ARG A 795 44.37 1.54 19.24
CA ARG A 795 45.65 1.69 19.94
C ARG A 795 45.46 1.35 21.42
N GLY A 796 46.07 0.27 21.88
CA GLY A 796 45.75 -0.30 23.18
C GLY A 796 44.28 -0.72 23.26
N LEU A 797 43.57 -0.28 24.30
CA LEU A 797 42.12 -0.51 24.46
C LEU A 797 41.30 0.71 24.05
N ARG A 798 41.82 1.52 23.11
CA ARG A 798 41.20 2.77 22.67
C ARG A 798 40.96 2.78 21.18
N TYR A 799 39.81 3.33 20.79
CA TYR A 799 39.31 3.41 19.43
C TYR A 799 39.14 4.85 18.96
N GLY A 800 39.26 5.03 17.65
CA GLY A 800 38.98 6.27 16.92
C GLY A 800 38.59 5.97 15.47
N VAL A 801 38.26 7.00 14.70
CA VAL A 801 37.78 6.88 13.31
C VAL A 801 38.54 7.84 12.42
N LEU A 802 39.03 7.32 11.30
CA LEU A 802 39.68 8.10 10.25
C LEU A 802 38.89 7.97 8.94
N SER A 803 38.74 9.09 8.24
CA SER A 803 38.21 9.18 6.89
C SER A 803 39.31 9.60 5.92
N SER A 804 39.32 9.03 4.72
CA SER A 804 40.21 9.44 3.64
C SER A 804 39.90 10.83 3.09
N VAL A 805 38.72 11.37 3.39
CA VAL A 805 38.23 12.69 2.95
C VAL A 805 38.36 13.72 4.08
N TYR A 806 37.85 13.39 5.28
CA TYR A 806 37.78 14.32 6.41
C TYR A 806 38.98 14.23 7.35
N GLY A 807 39.84 13.21 7.23
CA GLY A 807 40.96 12.99 8.13
C GLY A 807 40.54 12.37 9.45
N GLU A 808 40.95 12.94 10.58
CA GLU A 808 40.53 12.44 11.91
C GLU A 808 39.08 12.85 12.20
N VAL A 809 38.18 11.87 12.22
CA VAL A 809 36.76 12.06 12.56
C VAL A 809 36.55 11.88 14.06
N LEU A 810 37.16 10.84 14.63
CA LEU A 810 37.18 10.59 16.08
C LEU A 810 38.63 10.32 16.52
N PRO A 811 39.17 11.07 17.50
CA PRO A 811 40.50 10.79 18.03
C PRO A 811 40.53 9.43 18.73
N VAL A 812 41.69 8.76 18.71
CA VAL A 812 41.87 7.42 19.32
C VAL A 812 41.93 7.51 20.85
N ARG A 813 40.76 7.62 21.49
CA ARG A 813 40.61 7.76 22.96
C ARG A 813 39.34 7.11 23.54
N TYR A 814 38.45 6.63 22.68
CA TYR A 814 37.16 6.06 23.10
C TYR A 814 37.31 4.58 23.46
N GLU A 815 36.48 4.08 24.36
CA GLU A 815 36.44 2.65 24.74
C GLU A 815 35.56 1.86 23.80
N GLU A 816 34.58 2.51 23.17
CA GLU A 816 33.75 1.90 22.13
C GLU A 816 33.45 2.90 21.01
N VAL A 817 33.37 2.41 19.77
CA VAL A 817 32.93 3.19 18.61
C VAL A 817 32.09 2.30 17.69
N ILE A 818 30.84 2.70 17.46
CA ILE A 818 29.84 2.01 16.62
C ILE A 818 29.45 2.92 15.44
N ASP A 819 29.35 2.34 14.26
CA ASP A 819 28.80 3.00 13.07
C ASP A 819 27.28 2.80 13.06
N LEU A 820 26.53 3.90 13.17
CA LEU A 820 25.06 3.95 13.23
C LEU A 820 24.43 4.34 11.89
N GLY A 821 25.26 4.79 10.94
CA GLY A 821 24.82 5.38 9.68
C GLY A 821 24.49 4.32 8.62
N GLN A 822 23.37 4.50 7.90
CA GLN A 822 23.07 3.67 6.73
C GLN A 822 23.62 4.31 5.44
N ASP A 823 23.09 5.48 5.08
CA ASP A 823 23.48 6.20 3.86
C ASP A 823 24.61 7.21 4.11
N ARG A 824 24.63 7.79 5.31
CA ARG A 824 25.56 8.83 5.74
C ARG A 824 26.34 8.38 6.98
N PRO A 825 27.65 8.67 7.08
CA PRO A 825 28.42 8.24 8.23
C PRO A 825 27.96 8.94 9.51
N LEU A 826 27.67 8.13 10.53
CA LEU A 826 27.24 8.57 11.86
C LEU A 826 27.85 7.65 12.91
N TYR A 827 28.51 8.21 13.91
CA TYR A 827 29.26 7.44 14.88
C TYR A 827 28.76 7.66 16.29
N PHE A 828 28.51 6.56 17.00
CA PHE A 828 28.42 6.52 18.44
C PHE A 828 29.81 6.26 19.00
N ALA A 829 30.25 7.06 19.97
CA ALA A 829 31.55 6.89 20.62
C ALA A 829 31.41 7.06 22.13
N ALA A 830 31.90 6.10 22.90
CA ALA A 830 31.76 6.10 24.37
C ALA A 830 33.11 6.06 25.07
N LEU A 831 33.23 6.78 26.18
CA LEU A 831 34.37 6.72 27.08
C LEU A 831 33.89 6.78 28.53
N GLN A 832 34.46 5.97 29.42
CA GLN A 832 34.12 6.01 30.83
C GLN A 832 34.54 7.36 31.44
N ALA A 833 33.58 8.04 32.06
CA ALA A 833 33.80 9.34 32.72
C ALA A 833 34.11 9.13 34.21
N GLU A 834 33.27 8.35 34.89
CA GLU A 834 33.38 7.95 36.30
C GLU A 834 32.96 6.47 36.44
N GLU A 835 33.15 5.87 37.63
CA GLU A 835 32.75 4.48 37.87
C GLU A 835 31.22 4.33 37.69
N GLY A 836 30.81 3.48 36.74
CA GLY A 836 29.41 3.28 36.35
C GLY A 836 28.79 4.40 35.50
N GLN A 837 29.58 5.35 34.97
CA GLN A 837 29.11 6.42 34.09
C GLN A 837 29.93 6.56 32.80
N TYR A 838 29.24 6.69 31.67
CA TYR A 838 29.83 6.80 30.35
C TYR A 838 29.49 8.14 29.70
N HIS A 839 30.50 8.82 29.16
CA HIS A 839 30.32 9.96 28.26
C HIS A 839 30.17 9.44 26.84
N VAL A 840 29.00 9.70 26.25
CA VAL A 840 28.61 9.25 24.92
C VAL A 840 28.55 10.45 23.98
N ASP A 841 29.27 10.36 22.88
CA ASP A 841 29.28 11.31 21.77
C ASP A 841 28.59 10.69 20.55
N TYR A 842 27.65 11.42 19.97
CA TYR A 842 27.13 11.15 18.63
C TYR A 842 27.72 12.17 17.66
N VAL A 843 28.42 11.67 16.65
CA VAL A 843 29.29 12.46 15.79
C VAL A 843 28.96 12.18 14.33
N ASN A 844 28.88 13.24 13.53
CA ASN A 844 28.61 13.13 12.10
C ASN A 844 29.89 12.78 11.30
N ALA A 845 29.77 12.70 9.96
CA ALA A 845 30.87 12.35 9.07
C ALA A 845 32.09 13.29 9.18
N GLU A 846 31.88 14.58 9.47
CA GLU A 846 32.94 15.58 9.62
C GLU A 846 33.63 15.56 11.00
N GLY A 847 33.21 14.70 11.93
CA GLY A 847 33.75 14.69 13.29
C GLY A 847 33.11 15.73 14.21
N VAL A 848 31.97 16.33 13.82
CA VAL A 848 31.26 17.32 14.63
C VAL A 848 30.26 16.61 15.56
N PRO A 849 30.41 16.72 16.89
CA PRO A 849 29.43 16.18 17.82
C PRO A 849 28.14 17.00 17.76
N PHE A 850 27.01 16.33 17.60
CA PHE A 850 25.68 16.97 17.59
C PHE A 850 24.80 16.54 18.76
N HIS A 851 25.16 15.45 19.45
CA HIS A 851 24.56 15.06 20.72
C HIS A 851 25.63 14.50 21.66
N GLN A 852 25.63 14.96 22.91
CA GLN A 852 26.57 14.52 23.95
C GLN A 852 25.80 14.33 25.25
N VAL A 853 26.01 13.19 25.90
CA VAL A 853 25.28 12.82 27.11
C VAL A 853 26.15 11.97 28.04
N VAL A 854 25.92 12.09 29.34
CA VAL A 854 26.48 11.18 30.35
C VAL A 854 25.37 10.24 30.79
N VAL A 855 25.60 8.94 30.66
CA VAL A 855 24.63 7.89 30.97
C VAL A 855 25.19 6.92 32.01
N ASP A 856 24.30 6.28 32.77
CA ASP A 856 24.68 5.18 33.65
C ASP A 856 24.96 3.89 32.85
N GLU A 857 25.53 2.90 33.51
CA GLU A 857 25.87 1.59 32.93
C GLU A 857 24.66 0.88 32.31
N GLU A 858 23.50 0.89 32.99
CA GLU A 858 22.27 0.27 32.47
C GLU A 858 21.80 0.92 31.16
N THR A 859 21.84 2.25 31.08
CA THR A 859 21.48 2.98 29.85
C THR A 859 22.54 2.78 28.76
N TYR A 860 23.83 2.74 29.13
CA TYR A 860 24.92 2.46 28.19
C TYR A 860 24.74 1.10 27.50
N ASP A 861 24.46 0.04 28.27
CA ASP A 861 24.22 -1.31 27.75
C ASP A 861 23.05 -1.33 26.75
N THR A 862 22.01 -0.52 26.99
CA THR A 862 20.88 -0.42 26.05
C THR A 862 21.20 0.32 24.75
N LEU A 863 22.25 1.16 24.74
CA LEU A 863 22.66 1.95 23.57
C LEU A 863 23.63 1.21 22.65
N ILE A 864 24.47 0.33 23.19
CA ILE A 864 25.48 -0.42 22.42
C ILE A 864 24.92 -1.64 21.68
N CYS A 865 23.65 -2.01 21.93
CA CYS A 865 22.94 -3.08 21.22
C CYS A 865 23.66 -4.44 21.22
N GLU A 866 24.29 -4.83 22.34
CA GLU A 866 24.93 -6.15 22.52
C GLU A 866 23.96 -7.29 22.88
#